data_AF-A0A914V9A9-F1
#
_entry.id   AF-A0A914V9A9-F1
#
_cell.length_a   1.000
_cell.length_b   1.000
_cell.length_c   1.000
_cell.angle_alpha   90.00
_cell.angle_beta   90.00
_cell.angle_gamma   90.00
#
_symmetry.space_group_name_H-M   'P 1'
#
loop_
_entity.id
_entity.type
_entity.pdbx_description
1 polymer ?
#
loop_
_entity_poly.entity_id
_entity_poly.type
_entity_poly.pdbx_seq_one_letter_code
_entity_poly.pdbx_strand_id
1 'polypeptide(L)'
;MVTLRVAIWPSTPPFDPWTTECFKDLPQKPCPKPGYDMEPFLAVLNSLGWSYEWVLVDEIGDVLEDGNVTGAVGMVYRKEVDVLANVMRITSDRMNVVDFSVPVQYLQQVYFLALPDQFLQNSFILRPFDFDAWLMLFAILTAFMLIWAISAVLQRKYSWKLALIRSFNRHVITVCAMESKRAHRRPTYVSQVLSITFFALTFVILARIYQSIMSGMLAVSLKKKVPFTSSKELVELIRQGAWHLIYPIPNVLPECTEPTCSDLESALLTNPVTILPFGPEFEEKINKHRHVYFGQQLSDIVEHRFSLNRDNRPLGVVIRDDTLIASPAGFVFPKKSVYRKKFNEKLYKMFGGIHTIVRSYEDMTPYPRADLAQRTSRVTISMLHLNEFFMVILAAYAAGYPPMKKDRPAVLLFLDKLSTEGKKQLNDFCSKIFSGSAPDCKAPVSGGLLLQSFCQYMCEIQSKFSQLQKNERWLNFKRNIGDTGHSMMLSYQDPAVAAQEWLWKNDFFDNINKEFKLGTVTFKLGDNKFSTWALEEITKLSKLLLPSVDKNLPPMECNVADFKQRIDHRPYMDVRDQGSCGSCWAFASTNAIQGAYSVMSNKKSMNYSTQQLLDCSGALCSGATFQSAVDYFKTSSIGLIPESSKAYVGEEKNPSCSSEGTPSDLFLHEFTLFHAKEPKTLIEIQDLENRLICSLQKGPVAVGIAATNEMTFYKEGVFDSVFDWVESINHAVVVVGYEKDHFIVMNSYGSSWGENGYIRLPRGKNAFHMTEYQFAPKVVHKYPHYHQGIVYRLYKEAKNWQSAENRCKEDGGHLASIHNQEQEEFIHSLTIGANASVWIGLKANSWSDGSEMNFGLVSSACASINNADGEKITESNCNDQMQFICAIKV
;
A
#
# COMPACT_ATOMS: atom_id res chain seq x y z
N MET A 1 59.77 2.80 65.30
CA MET A 1 58.82 2.82 64.18
C MET A 1 59.35 1.88 63.11
N VAL A 2 58.53 0.98 62.60
CA VAL A 2 58.92 0.11 61.48
C VAL A 2 58.58 0.85 60.20
N THR A 3 59.56 1.10 59.33
CA THR A 3 59.34 1.65 57.99
C THR A 3 59.54 0.55 56.96
N LEU A 4 58.54 0.26 56.13
CA LEU A 4 58.60 -0.75 55.07
C LEU A 4 58.86 -0.12 53.71
N ARG A 5 59.72 -0.72 52.89
CA ARG A 5 59.80 -0.42 51.45
C ARG A 5 58.71 -1.18 50.73
N VAL A 6 57.75 -0.47 50.17
CA VAL A 6 56.53 -1.03 49.57
C VAL A 6 56.60 -0.86 48.05
N ALA A 7 56.72 -1.97 47.33
CA ALA A 7 56.56 -1.95 45.88
C ALA A 7 55.09 -1.75 45.52
N ILE A 8 54.84 -0.91 44.52
CA ILE A 8 53.52 -0.72 43.93
C ILE A 8 53.62 -0.49 42.42
N TRP A 9 52.82 -1.22 41.67
CA TRP A 9 52.59 -0.98 40.25
C TRP A 9 51.38 -0.05 40.12
N PRO A 10 51.57 1.22 39.71
CA PRO A 10 50.49 2.17 39.53
C PRO A 10 49.76 1.89 38.21
N SER A 11 48.50 1.46 38.27
CA SER A 11 47.70 1.22 37.07
C SER A 11 47.01 2.52 36.58
N THR A 12 46.86 2.67 35.27
CA THR A 12 46.14 3.79 34.61
C THR A 12 44.63 3.58 34.66
N PRO A 13 43.85 4.44 35.36
CA PRO A 13 42.41 4.47 35.17
C PRO A 13 42.07 4.74 33.70
N PRO A 14 41.01 4.14 33.12
CA PRO A 14 39.92 3.43 33.79
C PRO A 14 40.05 1.90 33.82
N PHE A 15 41.08 1.30 33.19
CA PHE A 15 41.08 -0.14 32.89
C PHE A 15 41.33 -1.05 34.09
N ASP A 16 41.89 -0.51 35.16
CA ASP A 16 42.22 -1.27 36.37
C ASP A 16 41.96 -0.38 37.62
N PRO A 17 40.95 -0.70 38.45
CA PRO A 17 40.65 0.04 39.67
C PRO A 17 41.46 -0.44 40.89
N TRP A 18 42.39 -1.38 40.72
CA TRP A 18 43.14 -2.01 41.82
C TRP A 18 44.09 -1.01 42.50
N THR A 19 44.82 -0.20 41.72
CA THR A 19 45.73 0.87 42.20
C THR A 19 45.63 2.10 41.31
N THR A 20 45.52 3.30 41.89
CA THR A 20 45.27 4.54 41.11
C THR A 20 46.56 5.27 40.72
N GLU A 21 46.58 5.98 39.59
CA GLU A 21 47.77 6.76 39.17
C GLU A 21 48.19 7.88 40.12
N CYS A 22 47.31 8.29 41.05
CA CYS A 22 47.64 9.27 42.09
C CYS A 22 48.88 8.86 42.92
N PHE A 23 49.28 7.58 42.93
CA PHE A 23 50.50 7.11 43.58
C PHE A 23 51.77 7.62 42.90
N LYS A 24 51.71 7.98 41.60
CA LYS A 24 52.82 8.64 40.90
C LYS A 24 53.11 10.04 41.45
N ASP A 25 52.11 10.69 42.04
CA ASP A 25 52.20 12.02 42.63
C ASP A 25 52.60 12.01 44.12
N LEU A 26 52.83 10.82 44.71
CA LEU A 26 53.30 10.70 46.08
C LEU A 26 54.83 10.87 46.17
N PRO A 27 55.35 11.48 47.25
CA PRO A 27 54.65 11.96 48.45
C PRO A 27 54.08 13.38 48.32
N GLN A 28 54.13 14.00 47.14
CA GLN A 28 53.85 15.43 46.95
C GLN A 28 52.36 15.80 47.11
N LYS A 29 51.44 14.90 46.77
CA LYS A 29 49.99 15.08 46.96
C LYS A 29 49.35 13.85 47.60
N PRO A 30 48.43 14.01 48.57
CA PRO A 30 47.71 12.88 49.14
C PRO A 30 46.85 12.21 48.07
N CYS A 31 46.80 10.88 48.06
CA CYS A 31 45.86 10.14 47.22
C CYS A 31 44.56 9.84 47.99
N PRO A 32 43.46 10.59 47.75
CA PRO A 32 42.22 10.41 48.49
C PRO A 32 41.48 9.12 48.13
N LYS A 33 41.78 8.50 46.98
CA LYS A 33 41.21 7.23 46.51
C LYS A 33 42.35 6.31 46.05
N PRO A 34 43.01 5.61 46.98
CA PRO A 34 44.17 4.77 46.66
C PRO A 34 43.81 3.51 45.86
N GLY A 35 42.52 3.23 45.67
CA GLY A 35 42.07 2.06 44.93
C GLY A 35 41.84 0.87 45.84
N TYR A 36 41.27 -0.15 45.22
CA TYR A 36 40.66 -1.27 45.90
C TYR A 36 41.66 -2.13 46.71
N ASP A 37 42.81 -2.47 46.13
CA ASP A 37 43.83 -3.30 46.80
C ASP A 37 44.51 -2.53 47.94
N MET A 38 44.57 -1.21 47.81
CA MET A 38 45.37 -0.34 48.66
C MET A 38 44.66 0.09 49.94
N GLU A 39 43.34 0.24 49.93
CA GLU A 39 42.61 0.61 51.16
C GLU A 39 42.75 -0.42 52.29
N PRO A 40 42.52 -1.73 52.04
CA PRO A 40 42.76 -2.75 53.05
C PRO A 40 44.23 -2.80 53.49
N PHE A 41 45.16 -2.66 52.55
CA PHE A 41 46.59 -2.66 52.82
C PHE A 41 47.00 -1.51 53.76
N LEU A 42 46.61 -0.27 53.41
CA LEU A 42 46.90 0.92 54.22
C LEU A 42 46.20 0.88 55.58
N ALA A 43 44.97 0.34 55.65
CA ALA A 43 44.27 0.16 56.92
C ALA A 43 45.03 -0.78 57.87
N VAL A 44 45.61 -1.86 57.34
CA VAL A 44 46.44 -2.78 58.12
C VAL A 44 47.74 -2.10 58.59
N LEU A 45 48.45 -1.39 57.71
CA LEU A 45 49.68 -0.67 58.08
C LEU A 45 49.44 0.40 59.14
N ASN A 46 48.39 1.22 58.96
CA ASN A 46 48.00 2.26 59.91
C ASN A 46 47.64 1.66 61.27
N SER A 47 46.92 0.54 61.31
CA SER A 47 46.60 -0.12 62.57
C SER A 47 47.81 -0.75 63.27
N LEU A 48 48.87 -1.08 62.54
CA LEU A 48 50.12 -1.61 63.11
C LEU A 48 51.10 -0.48 63.49
N GLY A 49 50.79 0.78 63.14
CA GLY A 49 51.67 1.93 63.34
C GLY A 49 52.96 1.84 62.51
N TRP A 50 52.89 1.21 61.33
CA TRP A 50 54.02 1.07 60.42
C TRP A 50 54.05 2.21 59.41
N SER A 51 55.20 2.85 59.25
CA SER A 51 55.49 3.79 58.17
C SER A 51 55.88 3.02 56.91
N TYR A 52 55.82 3.68 55.75
CA TYR A 52 56.16 3.07 54.47
C TYR A 52 56.85 4.06 53.53
N GLU A 53 57.64 3.53 52.60
CA GLU A 53 58.30 4.23 51.50
C GLU A 53 57.91 3.53 50.18
N TRP A 54 57.39 4.30 49.22
CA TRP A 54 56.91 3.76 47.95
C TRP A 54 58.05 3.50 46.97
N VAL A 55 58.02 2.33 46.36
CA VAL A 55 58.87 1.96 45.23
C VAL A 55 57.95 1.69 44.04
N LEU A 56 57.92 2.62 43.09
CA LEU A 56 57.14 2.47 41.87
C LEU A 56 57.85 1.46 40.95
N VAL A 57 57.08 0.53 40.42
CA VAL A 57 57.56 -0.47 39.45
C VAL A 57 56.85 -0.27 38.12
N ASP A 58 57.50 -0.64 37.01
CA ASP A 58 56.93 -0.55 35.66
C ASP A 58 56.14 -1.82 35.28
N GLU A 59 56.49 -2.96 35.88
CA GLU A 59 55.85 -4.26 35.65
C GLU A 59 55.73 -5.07 36.95
N ILE A 60 54.63 -5.84 37.09
CA ILE A 60 54.46 -6.77 38.20
C ILE A 60 55.49 -7.91 38.13
N GLY A 61 55.74 -8.44 36.93
CA GLY A 61 56.65 -9.56 36.68
C GLY A 61 56.13 -10.93 37.11
N ASP A 62 56.77 -12.00 36.63
CA ASP A 62 56.41 -13.38 36.96
C ASP A 62 57.64 -14.31 37.02
N VAL A 63 57.41 -15.57 37.40
CA VAL A 63 58.39 -16.66 37.29
C VAL A 63 58.36 -17.21 35.87
N LEU A 64 59.46 -17.02 35.13
CA LEU A 64 59.62 -17.51 33.76
C LEU A 64 60.01 -18.99 33.72
N GLU A 65 59.82 -19.65 32.58
CA GLU A 65 60.15 -21.09 32.39
C GLU A 65 61.63 -21.42 32.63
N ASP A 66 62.53 -20.45 32.41
CA ASP A 66 63.97 -20.56 32.69
C ASP A 66 64.31 -20.42 34.19
N GLY A 67 63.30 -20.22 35.04
CA GLY A 67 63.42 -20.02 36.49
C GLY A 67 63.77 -18.59 36.90
N ASN A 68 63.89 -17.66 35.96
CA ASN A 68 64.16 -16.26 36.25
C ASN A 68 62.90 -15.54 36.76
N VAL A 69 63.05 -14.65 37.75
CA VAL A 69 61.93 -13.92 38.37
C VAL A 69 62.05 -12.43 38.05
N THR A 70 61.05 -11.90 37.34
CA THR A 70 61.05 -10.54 36.78
C THR A 70 60.14 -9.58 37.56
N GLY A 71 60.18 -8.29 37.21
CA GLY A 71 59.36 -7.22 37.81
C GLY A 71 59.37 -7.11 39.33
N ALA A 72 58.26 -6.61 39.87
CA ALA A 72 58.01 -6.45 41.30
C ALA A 72 58.15 -7.76 42.11
N VAL A 73 57.72 -8.90 41.55
CA VAL A 73 57.92 -10.22 42.19
C VAL A 73 59.41 -10.52 42.35
N GLY A 74 60.20 -10.21 41.33
CA GLY A 74 61.66 -10.32 41.37
C GLY A 74 62.28 -9.43 42.44
N MET A 75 61.79 -8.20 42.61
CA MET A 75 62.26 -7.31 43.67
C MET A 75 61.96 -7.86 45.07
N VAL A 76 60.78 -8.45 45.28
CA VAL A 76 60.42 -9.12 46.54
C VAL A 76 61.28 -10.36 46.77
N TYR A 77 61.51 -11.16 45.72
CA TYR A 77 62.37 -12.34 45.75
C TYR A 77 63.82 -11.99 46.14
N ARG A 78 64.36 -10.91 45.57
CA ARG A 78 65.69 -10.37 45.87
C ARG A 78 65.77 -9.57 47.17
N LYS A 79 64.65 -9.39 47.89
CA LYS A 79 64.52 -8.58 49.13
C LYS A 79 64.89 -7.10 48.95
N GLU A 80 64.72 -6.59 47.74
CA GLU A 80 64.87 -5.16 47.41
C GLU A 80 63.71 -4.35 47.99
N VAL A 81 62.56 -4.98 48.21
CA VAL A 81 61.38 -4.43 48.87
C VAL A 81 60.85 -5.38 49.94
N ASP A 82 60.16 -4.85 50.94
CA ASP A 82 59.71 -5.60 52.11
C ASP A 82 58.32 -6.21 51.92
N VAL A 83 57.51 -5.62 51.01
CA VAL A 83 56.18 -6.08 50.63
C VAL A 83 55.80 -5.48 49.27
N LEU A 84 55.04 -6.22 48.47
CA LEU A 84 54.35 -5.72 47.28
C LEU A 84 52.87 -5.52 47.62
N ALA A 85 52.39 -4.29 47.44
CA ALA A 85 51.05 -3.89 47.84
C ALA A 85 49.96 -4.26 46.84
N ASN A 86 50.28 -4.50 45.57
CA ASN A 86 49.32 -5.06 44.62
C ASN A 86 48.91 -6.47 45.06
N VAL A 87 47.61 -6.76 45.06
CA VAL A 87 47.14 -8.11 45.37
C VAL A 87 47.42 -8.99 44.16
N MET A 88 48.11 -10.11 44.39
CA MET A 88 48.51 -11.00 43.32
C MET A 88 47.89 -12.37 43.47
N ARG A 89 47.56 -12.97 42.32
CA ARG A 89 47.18 -14.38 42.25
C ARG A 89 48.24 -15.27 42.87
N ILE A 90 47.80 -16.15 43.76
CA ILE A 90 48.61 -17.16 44.42
C ILE A 90 48.72 -18.37 43.50
N THR A 91 49.90 -18.62 42.95
CA THR A 91 50.22 -19.80 42.13
C THR A 91 51.30 -20.63 42.78
N SER A 92 51.38 -21.91 42.44
CA SER A 92 52.42 -22.82 42.96
C SER A 92 53.84 -22.29 42.66
N ASP A 93 54.06 -21.77 41.44
CA ASP A 93 55.37 -21.25 41.02
C ASP A 93 55.78 -20.02 41.83
N ARG A 94 54.85 -19.09 42.06
CA ARG A 94 55.11 -17.91 42.90
C ARG A 94 55.29 -18.30 44.35
N MET A 95 54.52 -19.26 44.87
CA MET A 95 54.69 -19.76 46.24
C MET A 95 56.05 -20.43 46.48
N ASN A 96 56.75 -20.88 45.44
CA ASN A 96 58.10 -21.42 45.58
C ASN A 96 59.12 -20.31 45.86
N VAL A 97 58.93 -19.11 45.29
CA VAL A 97 59.90 -18.00 45.36
C VAL A 97 59.53 -16.93 46.40
N VAL A 98 58.25 -16.68 46.66
CA VAL A 98 57.74 -15.66 47.59
C VAL A 98 56.69 -16.25 48.55
N ASP A 99 56.36 -15.53 49.62
CA ASP A 99 55.28 -15.87 50.54
C ASP A 99 54.10 -14.91 50.37
N PHE A 100 52.88 -15.41 50.49
CA PHE A 100 51.67 -14.58 50.39
C PHE A 100 51.02 -14.32 51.75
N SER A 101 50.28 -13.21 51.87
CA SER A 101 49.33 -13.01 52.97
C SER A 101 48.26 -14.11 52.96
N VAL A 102 47.42 -14.12 53.99
CA VAL A 102 46.13 -14.81 53.86
C VAL A 102 45.37 -14.22 52.65
N PRO A 103 44.67 -15.04 51.84
CA PRO A 103 43.96 -14.55 50.66
C PRO A 103 42.94 -13.49 51.05
N VAL A 104 42.96 -12.34 50.38
CA VAL A 104 42.02 -11.24 50.65
C VAL A 104 40.85 -11.22 49.66
N GLN A 105 41.03 -11.81 48.48
CA GLN A 105 40.01 -11.92 47.43
C GLN A 105 40.23 -13.16 46.56
N TYR A 106 39.22 -13.48 45.74
CA TYR A 106 39.31 -14.49 44.71
C TYR A 106 39.21 -13.85 43.33
N LEU A 107 40.11 -14.24 42.43
CA LEU A 107 40.10 -13.87 41.03
C LEU A 107 39.39 -14.97 40.24
N GLN A 108 38.26 -14.62 39.64
CA GLN A 108 37.47 -15.47 38.76
C GLN A 108 37.87 -15.20 37.30
N GLN A 109 38.06 -16.26 36.52
CA GLN A 109 38.21 -16.14 35.08
C GLN A 109 36.89 -15.75 34.41
N VAL A 110 36.93 -14.76 33.52
CA VAL A 110 35.75 -14.20 32.84
C VAL A 110 36.04 -13.93 31.36
N TYR A 111 34.97 -13.88 30.57
CA TYR A 111 35.03 -13.51 29.16
C TYR A 111 34.37 -12.15 28.94
N PHE A 112 35.04 -11.26 28.22
CA PHE A 112 34.52 -9.95 27.83
C PHE A 112 34.16 -9.95 26.35
N LEU A 113 32.98 -9.39 26.03
CA LEU A 113 32.45 -9.27 24.68
C LEU A 113 31.85 -7.89 24.53
N ALA A 114 31.99 -7.24 23.38
CA ALA A 114 31.21 -6.04 23.07
C ALA A 114 29.69 -6.30 23.22
N LEU A 115 28.93 -5.26 23.57
CA LEU A 115 27.47 -5.35 23.67
C LEU A 115 26.96 -5.82 22.32
N PRO A 116 26.28 -6.97 22.22
CA PRO A 116 25.75 -7.39 20.94
C PRO A 116 24.77 -6.31 20.48
N ASP A 117 24.96 -5.83 19.24
CA ASP A 117 23.92 -5.12 18.53
C ASP A 117 22.64 -5.96 18.62
N GLN A 118 21.49 -5.30 18.77
CA GLN A 118 20.23 -6.01 18.80
C GLN A 118 20.23 -6.97 17.61
N PHE A 119 20.14 -8.30 17.84
CA PHE A 119 19.67 -9.20 16.78
C PHE A 119 18.26 -8.67 16.45
N LEU A 120 17.97 -7.81 15.47
CA LEU A 120 18.16 -7.98 14.03
C LEU A 120 18.13 -9.43 13.61
N GLN A 121 17.11 -10.11 14.12
CA GLN A 121 16.71 -11.40 13.60
C GLN A 121 16.02 -11.17 12.27
N ASN A 122 16.68 -11.58 11.20
CA ASN A 122 15.97 -12.19 10.10
C ASN A 122 15.03 -13.25 10.72
N SER A 123 13.75 -13.12 10.47
CA SER A 123 12.59 -13.96 10.76
C SER A 123 11.56 -13.39 11.75
N PHE A 124 11.49 -12.06 11.97
CA PHE A 124 10.54 -11.44 12.90
C PHE A 124 9.08 -11.86 12.65
N ILE A 125 8.66 -11.94 11.38
CA ILE A 125 7.26 -12.22 11.01
C ILE A 125 6.93 -13.71 11.07
N LEU A 126 7.90 -14.57 10.78
CA LEU A 126 7.66 -16.02 10.78
C LEU A 126 7.79 -16.63 12.17
N ARG A 127 8.43 -15.94 13.11
CA ARG A 127 8.73 -16.42 14.47
C ARG A 127 7.55 -16.74 15.39
N PRO A 128 6.33 -16.18 15.24
CA PRO A 128 5.21 -16.55 16.12
C PRO A 128 4.82 -18.03 16.05
N PHE A 129 5.18 -18.72 14.97
CA PHE A 129 5.01 -20.17 14.84
C PHE A 129 6.37 -20.83 14.53
N ASP A 130 6.61 -21.98 15.15
CA ASP A 130 7.77 -22.80 14.83
C ASP A 130 7.64 -23.41 13.41
N PHE A 131 8.76 -23.89 12.88
CA PHE A 131 8.81 -24.48 11.53
C PHE A 131 7.78 -25.61 11.35
N ASP A 132 7.64 -26.48 12.35
CA ASP A 132 6.69 -27.61 12.31
C ASP A 132 5.23 -27.12 12.23
N ALA A 133 4.90 -26.04 12.96
CA ALA A 133 3.57 -25.44 12.90
C ALA A 133 3.29 -24.84 11.52
N TRP A 134 4.26 -24.16 10.91
CA TRP A 134 4.13 -23.68 9.52
C TRP A 134 3.95 -24.80 8.50
N LEU A 135 4.69 -25.90 8.65
CA LEU A 135 4.57 -27.06 7.78
C LEU A 135 3.20 -27.73 7.92
N MET A 136 2.68 -27.86 9.14
CA MET A 136 1.33 -28.35 9.39
C MET A 136 0.26 -27.45 8.76
N LEU A 137 0.41 -26.13 8.85
CA LEU A 137 -0.49 -25.19 8.20
C LEU A 137 -0.49 -25.36 6.68
N PHE A 138 0.68 -25.51 6.07
CA PHE A 138 0.80 -25.79 4.64
C PHE A 138 0.16 -27.13 4.25
N ALA A 139 0.33 -28.18 5.06
CA ALA A 139 -0.30 -29.48 4.86
C ALA A 139 -1.83 -29.40 4.95
N ILE A 140 -2.36 -28.65 5.91
CA ILE A 140 -3.81 -28.42 6.06
C ILE A 140 -4.36 -27.66 4.86
N LEU A 141 -3.68 -26.59 4.44
CA LEU A 141 -4.04 -25.80 3.25
C LEU A 141 -4.09 -26.67 1.99
N THR A 142 -3.07 -27.50 1.78
CA THR A 142 -3.00 -28.40 0.62
C THR A 142 -4.07 -29.51 0.66
N ALA A 143 -4.43 -30.02 1.85
CA ALA A 143 -5.51 -30.99 1.99
C ALA A 143 -6.89 -30.42 1.60
N PHE A 144 -7.24 -29.22 2.09
CA PHE A 144 -8.50 -28.55 1.70
C PHE A 144 -8.59 -28.29 0.19
N MET A 145 -7.45 -27.91 -0.38
CA MET A 145 -7.30 -27.67 -1.80
C MET A 145 -7.53 -28.92 -2.65
N LEU A 146 -7.02 -30.06 -2.20
CA LEU A 146 -7.24 -31.36 -2.83
C LEU A 146 -8.71 -31.78 -2.75
N ILE A 147 -9.36 -31.63 -1.58
CA ILE A 147 -10.78 -31.96 -1.40
C ILE A 147 -11.65 -31.17 -2.39
N TRP A 148 -11.38 -29.88 -2.57
CA TRP A 148 -12.15 -29.05 -3.50
C TRP A 148 -11.84 -29.40 -4.97
N ALA A 149 -10.58 -29.68 -5.32
CA ALA A 149 -10.21 -30.14 -6.66
C ALA A 149 -10.91 -31.46 -7.01
N ILE A 150 -10.96 -32.42 -6.07
CA ILE A 150 -11.69 -33.68 -6.21
C ILE A 150 -13.19 -33.42 -6.41
N SER A 151 -13.78 -32.54 -5.59
CA SER A 151 -15.19 -32.15 -5.76
C SER A 151 -15.48 -31.52 -7.13
N ALA A 152 -14.58 -30.69 -7.66
CA ALA A 152 -14.71 -30.05 -8.98
C ALA A 152 -14.57 -31.05 -10.14
N VAL A 153 -13.69 -32.05 -10.00
CA VAL A 153 -13.50 -33.14 -10.98
C VAL A 153 -14.70 -34.09 -10.97
N LEU A 154 -15.19 -34.50 -9.80
CA LEU A 154 -16.37 -35.37 -9.66
C LEU A 154 -17.63 -34.74 -10.28
N GLN A 155 -17.70 -33.41 -10.32
CA GLN A 155 -18.78 -32.65 -10.96
C GLN A 155 -18.62 -32.49 -12.48
N ARG A 156 -17.65 -33.16 -13.12
CA ARG A 156 -17.38 -33.18 -14.58
C ARG A 156 -17.25 -31.80 -15.26
N LYS A 157 -16.93 -30.73 -14.53
CA LYS A 157 -16.80 -29.38 -15.11
C LYS A 157 -15.45 -29.10 -15.77
N TYR A 158 -14.39 -29.84 -15.44
CA TYR A 158 -13.02 -29.61 -15.93
C TYR A 158 -12.18 -30.89 -15.97
N SER A 159 -11.08 -30.88 -16.73
CA SER A 159 -9.99 -31.88 -16.62
C SER A 159 -9.19 -31.68 -15.32
N TRP A 160 -8.54 -32.74 -14.81
CA TRP A 160 -7.86 -32.72 -13.50
C TRP A 160 -6.82 -31.59 -13.35
N LYS A 161 -6.08 -31.27 -14.41
CA LYS A 161 -5.09 -30.18 -14.44
C LYS A 161 -5.74 -28.80 -14.30
N LEU A 162 -6.82 -28.54 -15.02
CA LEU A 162 -7.55 -27.27 -14.94
C LEU A 162 -8.32 -27.12 -13.62
N ALA A 163 -8.81 -28.23 -13.06
CA ALA A 163 -9.45 -28.23 -11.75
C ALA A 163 -8.47 -27.74 -10.69
N LEU A 164 -7.29 -28.37 -10.52
CA LEU A 164 -6.29 -28.02 -9.51
C LEU A 164 -5.90 -26.52 -9.52
N ILE A 165 -5.57 -25.97 -10.69
CA ILE A 165 -5.13 -24.56 -10.82
C ILE A 165 -6.25 -23.59 -10.48
N ARG A 166 -7.48 -23.86 -10.95
CA ARG A 166 -8.63 -22.97 -10.70
C ARG A 166 -9.17 -23.09 -9.28
N SER A 167 -9.01 -24.25 -8.63
CA SER A 167 -9.27 -24.43 -7.20
C SER A 167 -8.45 -23.50 -6.35
N PHE A 168 -7.15 -23.37 -6.69
CA PHE A 168 -6.20 -22.58 -5.93
C PHE A 168 -6.55 -21.10 -5.93
N ASN A 169 -6.68 -20.52 -7.11
CA ASN A 169 -6.98 -19.10 -7.22
C ASN A 169 -8.36 -18.78 -6.61
N ARG A 170 -9.36 -19.66 -6.78
CA ARG A 170 -10.71 -19.39 -6.28
C ARG A 170 -10.83 -19.52 -4.76
N HIS A 171 -10.13 -20.46 -4.11
CA HIS A 171 -10.16 -20.59 -2.64
C HIS A 171 -9.51 -19.39 -1.96
N VAL A 172 -8.30 -19.02 -2.40
CA VAL A 172 -7.58 -17.87 -1.84
C VAL A 172 -8.40 -16.59 -2.00
N ILE A 173 -8.91 -16.34 -3.20
CA ILE A 173 -9.72 -15.14 -3.48
C ILE A 173 -11.02 -15.14 -2.67
N THR A 174 -11.74 -16.28 -2.57
CA THR A 174 -13.02 -16.33 -1.85
C THR A 174 -12.82 -16.09 -0.36
N VAL A 175 -11.80 -16.67 0.25
CA VAL A 175 -11.52 -16.52 1.69
C VAL A 175 -11.00 -15.11 1.99
N CYS A 176 -10.08 -14.58 1.19
CA CYS A 176 -9.63 -13.19 1.32
C CYS A 176 -10.78 -12.19 1.10
N ALA A 177 -11.71 -12.47 0.17
CA ALA A 177 -12.87 -11.63 -0.11
C ALA A 177 -13.96 -11.69 0.99
N MET A 178 -14.04 -12.80 1.75
CA MET A 178 -14.94 -12.92 2.91
C MET A 178 -14.47 -12.04 4.07
N GLU A 179 -13.16 -11.97 4.33
CA GLU A 179 -12.55 -11.04 5.29
C GLU A 179 -12.75 -9.57 4.87
N SER A 180 -12.66 -9.27 3.57
CA SER A 180 -12.79 -7.90 3.04
C SER A 180 -14.23 -7.43 2.75
N LYS A 181 -15.26 -8.16 3.21
CA LYS A 181 -16.70 -7.90 2.95
C LYS A 181 -17.07 -7.70 1.46
N ARG A 182 -16.33 -8.26 0.50
CA ARG A 182 -16.52 -8.04 -0.96
C ARG A 182 -16.89 -9.31 -1.75
N ALA A 183 -17.51 -10.31 -1.14
CA ALA A 183 -17.76 -11.59 -1.81
C ALA A 183 -18.70 -11.46 -3.03
N HIS A 184 -18.23 -11.92 -4.21
CA HIS A 184 -18.88 -11.74 -5.52
C HIS A 184 -19.59 -12.98 -6.09
N ARG A 185 -19.81 -14.07 -5.35
CA ARG A 185 -20.75 -15.17 -5.71
C ARG A 185 -20.92 -16.17 -4.55
N ARG A 186 -22.15 -16.66 -4.34
CA ARG A 186 -22.45 -17.67 -3.29
C ARG A 186 -22.07 -19.09 -3.75
N PRO A 187 -21.43 -19.92 -2.90
CA PRO A 187 -21.20 -21.34 -3.19
C PRO A 187 -22.53 -22.07 -3.38
N THR A 188 -22.60 -22.96 -4.37
CA THR A 188 -23.86 -23.59 -4.82
C THR A 188 -24.10 -24.99 -4.21
N TYR A 189 -23.09 -25.63 -3.64
CA TYR A 189 -23.17 -27.00 -3.12
C TYR A 189 -22.81 -27.09 -1.64
N VAL A 190 -23.51 -27.94 -0.90
CA VAL A 190 -23.35 -28.14 0.56
C VAL A 190 -21.92 -28.54 0.93
N SER A 191 -21.27 -29.41 0.15
CA SER A 191 -19.87 -29.81 0.39
C SER A 191 -18.88 -28.64 0.30
N GLN A 192 -19.12 -27.69 -0.63
CA GLN A 192 -18.29 -26.50 -0.78
C GLN A 192 -18.56 -25.49 0.34
N VAL A 193 -19.82 -25.35 0.75
CA VAL A 193 -20.20 -24.51 1.90
C VAL A 193 -19.52 -25.02 3.17
N LEU A 194 -19.62 -26.32 3.47
CA LEU A 194 -19.01 -26.92 4.66
C LEU A 194 -17.48 -26.79 4.64
N SER A 195 -16.84 -27.04 3.50
CA SER A 195 -15.39 -26.90 3.35
C SER A 195 -14.93 -25.45 3.55
N ILE A 196 -15.62 -24.47 2.96
CA ILE A 196 -15.28 -23.04 3.10
C ILE A 196 -15.51 -22.57 4.54
N THR A 197 -16.62 -22.98 5.17
CA THR A 197 -16.93 -22.63 6.56
C THR A 197 -15.90 -23.18 7.53
N PHE A 198 -15.51 -24.44 7.40
CA PHE A 198 -14.48 -25.04 8.24
C PHE A 198 -13.14 -24.34 8.05
N PHE A 199 -12.75 -24.09 6.79
CA PHE A 199 -11.51 -23.39 6.46
C PHE A 199 -11.47 -21.97 7.03
N ALA A 200 -12.56 -21.20 6.89
CA ALA A 200 -12.67 -19.86 7.45
C ALA A 200 -12.57 -19.87 8.97
N LEU A 201 -13.24 -20.81 9.65
CA LEU A 201 -13.16 -20.94 11.12
C LEU A 201 -11.73 -21.27 11.57
N THR A 202 -11.07 -22.23 10.92
CA THR A 202 -9.67 -22.58 11.22
C THR A 202 -8.75 -21.39 11.00
N PHE A 203 -8.90 -20.66 9.90
CA PHE A 203 -8.10 -19.48 9.59
C PHE A 203 -8.28 -18.36 10.62
N VAL A 204 -9.51 -18.07 11.03
CA VAL A 204 -9.79 -17.05 12.06
C VAL A 204 -9.13 -17.42 13.39
N ILE A 205 -9.22 -18.68 13.82
CA ILE A 205 -8.58 -19.14 15.05
C ILE A 205 -7.05 -18.96 14.98
N LEU A 206 -6.44 -19.39 13.87
CA LEU A 206 -5.00 -19.27 13.66
C LEU A 206 -4.53 -17.82 13.60
N ALA A 207 -5.28 -16.94 12.92
CA ALA A 207 -4.99 -15.52 12.87
C ALA A 207 -5.03 -14.88 14.26
N ARG A 208 -5.97 -15.28 15.11
CA ARG A 208 -6.06 -14.79 16.50
C ARG A 208 -4.90 -15.29 17.37
N ILE A 209 -4.52 -16.56 17.24
CA ILE A 209 -3.35 -17.11 17.95
C ILE A 209 -2.08 -16.36 17.52
N TYR A 210 -1.88 -16.19 16.21
CA TYR A 210 -0.75 -15.44 15.66
C TYR A 210 -0.71 -13.99 16.19
N GLN A 211 -1.84 -13.28 16.15
CA GLN A 211 -1.95 -11.91 16.68
C GLN A 211 -1.60 -11.83 18.17
N SER A 212 -2.05 -12.80 18.96
CA SER A 212 -1.79 -12.85 20.40
C SER A 212 -0.30 -13.03 20.69
N ILE A 213 0.35 -14.00 20.04
CA ILE A 213 1.79 -14.26 20.20
C ILE A 213 2.60 -13.05 19.73
N MET A 214 2.27 -12.48 18.56
CA MET A 214 2.96 -11.30 18.02
C MET A 214 2.84 -10.08 18.94
N SER A 215 1.66 -9.87 19.52
CA SER A 215 1.46 -8.78 20.50
C SER A 215 2.30 -8.99 21.76
N GLY A 216 2.42 -10.23 22.24
CA GLY A 216 3.32 -10.58 23.33
C GLY A 216 4.79 -10.34 23.00
N MET A 217 5.22 -10.66 21.78
CA MET A 217 6.58 -10.41 21.30
C MET A 217 6.91 -8.92 21.18
N LEU A 218 5.95 -8.09 20.74
CA LEU A 218 6.10 -6.63 20.65
C LEU A 218 6.11 -5.94 22.01
N ALA A 219 5.50 -6.55 23.03
CA ALA A 219 5.44 -6.00 24.38
C ALA A 219 6.73 -6.23 25.21
N VAL A 220 7.59 -7.16 24.78
CA VAL A 220 8.83 -7.53 25.49
C VAL A 220 10.03 -7.06 24.66
N SER A 221 10.95 -6.31 25.26
CA SER A 221 12.21 -5.95 24.58
C SER A 221 12.97 -7.22 24.19
N LEU A 222 13.42 -7.31 22.94
CA LEU A 222 14.16 -8.47 22.43
C LEU A 222 15.30 -8.81 23.39
N LYS A 223 15.24 -10.00 24.01
CA LYS A 223 16.33 -10.53 24.82
C LYS A 223 17.59 -10.48 23.97
N LYS A 224 18.60 -9.70 24.38
CA LYS A 224 19.95 -9.77 23.81
C LYS A 224 20.45 -11.19 24.06
N LYS A 225 20.48 -12.03 23.02
CA LYS A 225 20.98 -13.40 23.15
C LYS A 225 22.51 -13.31 23.26
N VAL A 226 23.04 -13.70 24.41
CA VAL A 226 24.48 -13.84 24.60
C VAL A 226 24.96 -15.04 23.76
N PRO A 227 26.07 -14.92 23.00
CA PRO A 227 26.48 -15.92 22.01
C PRO A 227 26.87 -17.28 22.60
N PHE A 228 27.36 -17.29 23.84
CA PHE A 228 27.69 -18.48 24.61
C PHE A 228 27.53 -18.17 26.10
N THR A 229 27.50 -19.21 26.92
CA THR A 229 27.36 -19.12 28.39
C THR A 229 28.40 -19.94 29.14
N SER A 230 29.16 -20.78 28.42
CA SER A 230 30.24 -21.60 28.96
C SER A 230 31.47 -21.61 28.04
N SER A 231 32.62 -21.91 28.62
CA SER A 231 33.89 -22.13 27.94
C SER A 231 33.79 -23.19 26.85
N LYS A 232 33.08 -24.30 27.09
CA LYS A 232 32.87 -25.37 26.10
C LYS A 232 32.16 -24.86 24.84
N GLU A 233 31.11 -24.05 25.00
CA GLU A 233 30.41 -23.43 23.87
C GLU A 233 31.32 -22.45 23.11
N LEU A 234 32.13 -21.68 23.83
CA LEU A 234 33.09 -20.76 23.22
C LEU A 234 34.15 -21.50 22.40
N VAL A 235 34.72 -22.58 22.93
CA VAL A 235 35.76 -23.35 22.22
C VAL A 235 35.23 -23.90 20.89
N GLU A 236 33.98 -24.38 20.87
CA GLU A 236 33.34 -24.84 19.64
C GLU A 236 33.14 -23.69 18.63
N LEU A 237 32.77 -22.50 19.11
CA LEU A 237 32.65 -21.30 18.27
C LEU A 237 34.00 -20.85 17.69
N ILE A 238 35.09 -20.96 18.46
CA ILE A 238 36.44 -20.65 17.99
C ILE A 238 36.86 -21.67 16.92
N ARG A 239 36.62 -22.97 17.16
CA ARG A 239 36.93 -24.09 16.26
C ARG A 239 36.23 -23.93 14.90
N GLN A 240 34.99 -23.45 14.91
CA GLN A 240 34.21 -23.18 13.69
C GLN A 240 34.63 -21.89 12.96
N GLY A 241 35.59 -21.12 13.49
CA GLY A 241 35.97 -19.81 12.96
C GLY A 241 34.89 -18.74 13.15
N ALA A 242 33.89 -19.00 14.01
CA ALA A 242 32.79 -18.08 14.25
C ALA A 242 33.17 -16.94 15.21
N TRP A 243 34.15 -17.17 16.09
CA TRP A 243 34.64 -16.21 17.09
C TRP A 243 36.17 -16.25 17.19
N HIS A 244 36.79 -15.12 17.56
CA HIS A 244 38.24 -14.99 17.69
C HIS A 244 38.62 -14.60 19.13
N LEU A 245 39.57 -15.32 19.70
CA LEU A 245 40.11 -15.04 21.03
C LEU A 245 41.21 -13.98 20.95
N ILE A 246 41.09 -12.94 21.76
CA ILE A 246 42.11 -11.91 21.99
C ILE A 246 42.75 -12.18 23.35
N TYR A 247 44.08 -12.15 23.41
CA TYR A 247 44.83 -12.30 24.65
C TYR A 247 46.01 -11.32 24.70
N PRO A 248 46.36 -10.74 25.85
CA PRO A 248 47.35 -9.67 25.91
C PRO A 248 48.78 -10.18 26.15
N ILE A 249 48.93 -11.44 26.57
CA ILE A 249 50.21 -12.02 26.94
C ILE A 249 50.68 -12.98 25.82
N PRO A 250 51.84 -12.72 25.21
CA PRO A 250 52.38 -13.63 24.20
C PRO A 250 52.83 -14.96 24.83
N ASN A 251 52.66 -16.06 24.08
CA ASN A 251 53.16 -17.40 24.41
C ASN A 251 52.61 -18.05 25.70
N VAL A 252 51.53 -17.52 26.28
CA VAL A 252 50.86 -18.12 27.43
C VAL A 252 49.41 -18.41 27.03
N LEU A 253 48.98 -19.66 27.16
CA LEU A 253 47.58 -20.03 26.95
C LEU A 253 46.74 -19.62 28.18
N PRO A 254 45.46 -19.26 27.98
CA PRO A 254 44.51 -19.13 29.07
C PRO A 254 44.49 -20.40 29.91
N GLU A 255 44.65 -20.26 31.22
CA GLU A 255 44.49 -21.39 32.13
C GLU A 255 43.09 -21.99 32.03
N CYS A 256 43.02 -23.31 31.95
CA CYS A 256 41.82 -24.08 31.67
C CYS A 256 41.81 -25.35 32.55
N THR A 257 40.67 -26.03 32.60
CA THR A 257 40.57 -27.33 33.27
C THR A 257 40.95 -28.44 32.28
N GLU A 258 41.50 -29.58 32.75
CA GLU A 258 42.06 -30.64 31.88
C GLU A 258 41.23 -30.98 30.61
N PRO A 259 39.88 -31.13 30.66
CA PRO A 259 39.11 -31.42 29.46
C PRO A 259 39.00 -30.23 28.50
N THR A 260 38.93 -29.00 29.01
CA THR A 260 38.78 -27.79 28.19
C THR A 260 40.11 -27.32 27.61
N CYS A 261 41.25 -27.66 28.22
CA CYS A 261 42.58 -27.32 27.70
C CYS A 261 42.88 -28.00 26.36
N SER A 262 42.71 -29.32 26.29
CA SER A 262 42.95 -30.06 25.05
C SER A 262 42.02 -29.58 23.92
N ASP A 263 40.76 -29.29 24.25
CA ASP A 263 39.80 -28.75 23.31
C ASP A 263 40.18 -27.33 22.84
N LEU A 264 40.60 -26.45 23.75
CA LEU A 264 41.04 -25.09 23.43
C LEU A 264 42.30 -25.10 22.55
N GLU A 265 43.32 -25.88 22.90
CA GLU A 265 44.52 -26.05 22.08
C GLU A 265 44.18 -26.50 20.66
N SER A 266 43.29 -27.50 20.52
CA SER A 266 42.83 -27.96 19.21
C SER A 266 42.12 -26.88 18.40
N ALA A 267 41.31 -26.04 19.06
CA ALA A 267 40.59 -24.95 18.42
C ALA A 267 41.53 -23.83 17.97
N LEU A 268 42.57 -23.54 18.77
CA LEU A 268 43.57 -22.51 18.46
C LEU A 268 44.51 -22.88 17.31
N LEU A 269 44.71 -24.19 17.03
CA LEU A 269 45.37 -24.62 15.79
C LEU A 269 44.59 -24.23 14.53
N THR A 270 43.26 -24.18 14.63
CA THR A 270 42.37 -23.83 13.52
C THR A 270 42.17 -22.32 13.41
N ASN A 271 42.11 -21.62 14.55
CA ASN A 271 41.86 -20.19 14.63
C ASN A 271 42.76 -19.55 15.70
N PRO A 272 43.92 -18.99 15.32
CA PRO A 272 44.96 -18.59 16.27
C PRO A 272 44.54 -17.39 17.14
N VAL A 273 45.08 -17.35 18.37
CA VAL A 273 44.90 -16.22 19.30
C VAL A 273 45.49 -14.95 18.70
N THR A 274 44.74 -13.86 18.79
CA THR A 274 45.25 -12.53 18.47
C THR A 274 45.93 -11.94 19.71
N ILE A 275 47.25 -11.83 19.68
CA ILE A 275 48.02 -11.21 20.77
C ILE A 275 47.93 -9.69 20.63
N LEU A 276 47.31 -9.02 21.61
CA LEU A 276 47.18 -7.56 21.63
C LEU A 276 47.35 -7.02 23.06
N PRO A 277 48.40 -6.22 23.34
CA PRO A 277 48.54 -5.57 24.64
C PRO A 277 47.40 -4.56 24.85
N PHE A 278 47.10 -4.25 26.11
CA PHE A 278 46.10 -3.24 26.45
C PHE A 278 46.46 -1.88 25.83
N GLY A 279 45.49 -1.25 25.17
CA GLY A 279 45.66 0.03 24.49
C GLY A 279 44.54 0.33 23.47
N PRO A 280 44.66 1.41 22.68
CA PRO A 280 43.64 1.83 21.72
C PRO A 280 43.30 0.76 20.67
N GLU A 281 44.31 0.00 20.22
CA GLU A 281 44.13 -1.09 19.25
C GLU A 281 43.34 -2.28 19.82
N PHE A 282 43.53 -2.57 21.11
CA PHE A 282 42.74 -3.57 21.83
C PHE A 282 41.27 -3.16 21.90
N GLU A 283 41.00 -1.89 22.24
CA GLU A 283 39.64 -1.34 22.25
C GLU A 283 38.98 -1.41 20.86
N GLU A 284 39.72 -1.10 19.79
CA GLU A 284 39.18 -1.17 18.44
C GLU A 284 38.80 -2.61 18.06
N LYS A 285 39.65 -3.61 18.39
CA LYS A 285 39.37 -5.01 18.05
C LYS A 285 38.29 -5.64 18.91
N ILE A 286 38.25 -5.37 20.22
CA ILE A 286 37.21 -5.97 21.08
C ILE A 286 35.81 -5.43 20.75
N ASN A 287 35.73 -4.19 20.24
CA ASN A 287 34.49 -3.59 19.75
C ASN A 287 34.03 -4.11 18.38
N LYS A 288 34.88 -4.87 17.67
CA LYS A 288 34.46 -5.57 16.44
C LYS A 288 33.60 -6.78 16.80
N HIS A 289 32.59 -7.02 15.99
CA HIS A 289 31.72 -8.19 16.13
C HIS A 289 32.56 -9.47 16.07
N ARG A 290 32.32 -10.42 16.99
CA ARG A 290 32.93 -11.77 17.06
C ARG A 290 34.33 -11.86 17.69
N HIS A 291 34.75 -10.86 18.46
CA HIS A 291 35.92 -10.98 19.32
C HIS A 291 35.53 -11.22 20.78
N VAL A 292 36.27 -12.11 21.43
CA VAL A 292 36.17 -12.36 22.87
C VAL A 292 37.54 -12.11 23.50
N TYR A 293 37.54 -11.46 24.66
CA TYR A 293 38.73 -11.32 25.48
C TYR A 293 38.60 -12.19 26.73
N PHE A 294 39.63 -12.99 27.01
CA PHE A 294 39.74 -13.75 28.25
C PHE A 294 40.51 -12.93 29.28
N GLY A 295 39.92 -12.72 30.46
CA GLY A 295 40.54 -12.00 31.55
C GLY A 295 40.21 -12.59 32.92
N GLN A 296 40.73 -11.95 33.96
CA GLN A 296 40.40 -12.26 35.35
C GLN A 296 39.75 -11.05 36.00
N GLN A 297 38.72 -11.29 36.81
CA GLN A 297 38.01 -10.27 37.57
C GLN A 297 37.75 -10.75 38.99
N LEU A 298 37.51 -9.81 39.89
CA LEU A 298 37.17 -10.13 41.29
C LEU A 298 35.82 -10.85 41.35
N SER A 299 35.76 -12.00 42.03
CA SER A 299 34.53 -12.79 42.18
C SER A 299 33.37 -12.00 42.77
N ASP A 300 33.71 -11.02 43.61
CA ASP A 300 32.77 -10.19 44.37
C ASP A 300 32.25 -9.01 43.53
N ILE A 301 32.91 -8.67 42.41
CA ILE A 301 32.46 -7.64 41.46
C ILE A 301 31.56 -8.24 40.37
N VAL A 302 31.72 -9.52 40.06
CA VAL A 302 30.91 -10.25 39.06
C VAL A 302 29.99 -11.25 39.78
N GLU A 303 29.01 -10.72 40.53
CA GLU A 303 28.04 -11.52 41.31
C GLU A 303 27.12 -12.37 40.42
N HIS A 304 26.84 -11.92 39.19
CA HIS A 304 25.95 -12.60 38.23
C HIS A 304 26.72 -13.19 37.05
N ARG A 305 26.14 -14.21 36.40
CA ARG A 305 26.70 -14.81 35.18
C ARG A 305 26.89 -13.81 34.03
N PHE A 306 26.13 -12.71 34.04
CA PHE A 306 26.23 -11.61 33.09
C PHE A 306 26.29 -10.28 33.83
N SER A 307 27.29 -9.46 33.53
CA SER A 307 27.39 -8.09 34.04
C SER A 307 27.74 -7.10 32.92
N LEU A 308 27.33 -5.84 33.04
CA LEU A 308 27.77 -4.77 32.14
C LEU A 308 29.06 -4.16 32.69
N ASN A 309 30.05 -3.94 31.83
CA ASN A 309 31.29 -3.31 32.29
C ASN A 309 31.04 -1.85 32.75
N ARG A 310 31.84 -1.45 33.75
CA ARG A 310 31.64 -0.34 34.68
C ARG A 310 32.26 0.99 34.22
N ASP A 311 33.12 0.96 33.22
CA ASP A 311 33.85 2.14 32.76
C ASP A 311 32.97 3.02 31.87
N ASN A 312 33.20 4.33 31.89
CA ASN A 312 32.42 5.38 31.19
C ASN A 312 32.41 5.29 29.64
N ARG A 313 32.65 4.09 29.08
CA ARG A 313 32.47 3.67 27.68
C ARG A 313 31.97 2.21 27.68
N PRO A 314 31.01 1.83 26.81
CA PRO A 314 30.32 0.55 26.91
C PRO A 314 31.20 -0.61 26.45
N LEU A 315 32.13 -1.04 27.29
CA LEU A 315 32.88 -2.29 27.10
C LEU A 315 32.02 -3.49 27.52
N GLY A 316 30.84 -3.64 26.93
CA GLY A 316 30.31 -4.97 26.69
C GLY A 316 29.65 -5.76 27.84
N VAL A 317 29.42 -7.05 27.57
CA VAL A 317 28.89 -8.06 28.50
C VAL A 317 30.06 -8.90 29.03
N VAL A 318 30.14 -9.04 30.35
CA VAL A 318 31.06 -9.95 31.04
C VAL A 318 30.34 -11.26 31.30
N ILE A 319 30.88 -12.37 30.79
CA ILE A 319 30.40 -13.72 31.09
C ILE A 319 31.30 -14.35 32.14
N ARG A 320 30.68 -14.78 33.24
CA ARG A 320 31.30 -15.66 34.24
C ARG A 320 30.90 -17.10 33.98
N ASP A 321 31.88 -17.93 33.70
CA ASP A 321 31.71 -19.38 33.66
C ASP A 321 32.11 -19.98 35.01
N ASP A 322 31.13 -20.55 35.71
CA ASP A 322 31.30 -21.15 37.04
C ASP A 322 32.19 -22.40 37.02
N THR A 323 32.49 -22.97 35.83
CA THR A 323 33.36 -24.14 35.67
C THR A 323 34.84 -23.80 35.56
N LEU A 324 35.18 -22.51 35.43
CA LEU A 324 36.55 -22.02 35.32
C LEU A 324 37.23 -21.80 36.68
N ILE A 325 38.55 -21.70 36.64
CA ILE A 325 39.40 -21.65 37.84
C ILE A 325 39.18 -20.33 38.59
N ALA A 326 38.78 -20.45 39.86
CA ALA A 326 38.83 -19.35 40.83
C ALA A 326 40.15 -19.43 41.60
N SER A 327 40.97 -18.39 41.51
CA SER A 327 42.29 -18.36 42.15
C SER A 327 42.30 -17.43 43.36
N PRO A 328 42.81 -17.87 44.53
CA PRO A 328 42.98 -16.97 45.66
C PRO A 328 44.08 -15.94 45.35
N ALA A 329 43.92 -14.72 45.85
CA ALA A 329 44.88 -13.64 45.66
C ALA A 329 45.22 -12.95 46.99
N GLY A 330 46.49 -12.57 47.17
CA GLY A 330 47.00 -11.98 48.40
C GLY A 330 48.18 -11.04 48.18
N PHE A 331 48.54 -10.28 49.22
CA PHE A 331 49.72 -9.43 49.22
C PHE A 331 51.00 -10.26 49.30
N VAL A 332 52.09 -9.77 48.72
CA VAL A 332 53.29 -10.59 48.52
C VAL A 332 54.43 -10.12 49.41
N PHE A 333 55.03 -11.07 50.10
CA PHE A 333 56.12 -10.88 51.05
C PHE A 333 57.33 -11.72 50.65
N PRO A 334 58.55 -11.30 51.03
CA PRO A 334 59.71 -12.17 50.91
C PRO A 334 59.53 -13.47 51.69
N LYS A 335 60.11 -14.58 51.20
CA LYS A 335 60.13 -15.86 51.90
C LYS A 335 60.60 -15.69 53.35
N LYS A 336 59.83 -16.24 54.30
CA LYS A 336 60.08 -16.16 55.75
C LYS A 336 60.11 -14.72 56.30
N SER A 337 59.36 -13.80 55.71
CA SER A 337 59.24 -12.42 56.19
C SER A 337 58.74 -12.34 57.64
N VAL A 338 59.45 -11.57 58.47
CA VAL A 338 59.06 -11.29 59.86
C VAL A 338 57.79 -10.44 59.97
N TYR A 339 57.45 -9.70 58.90
CA TYR A 339 56.30 -8.81 58.86
C TYR A 339 54.99 -9.54 58.56
N ARG A 340 55.07 -10.61 57.73
CA ARG A 340 53.91 -11.37 57.25
C ARG A 340 53.00 -11.86 58.37
N LYS A 341 53.56 -12.39 59.47
CA LYS A 341 52.76 -12.93 60.58
C LYS A 341 51.91 -11.85 61.25
N LYS A 342 52.52 -10.72 61.62
CA LYS A 342 51.83 -9.58 62.24
C LYS A 342 50.81 -8.94 61.29
N PHE A 343 51.16 -8.86 60.00
CA PHE A 343 50.25 -8.38 58.96
C PHE A 343 49.01 -9.27 58.86
N ASN A 344 49.18 -10.60 58.77
CA ASN A 344 48.07 -11.56 58.70
C ASN A 344 47.19 -11.55 59.96
N GLU A 345 47.76 -11.43 61.16
CA GLU A 345 46.99 -11.34 62.42
C GLU A 345 46.05 -10.12 62.44
N LYS A 346 46.51 -8.99 61.88
CA LYS A 346 45.71 -7.76 61.81
C LYS A 346 44.70 -7.83 60.67
N LEU A 347 45.12 -8.30 59.50
CA LEU A 347 44.26 -8.52 58.34
C LEU A 347 43.10 -9.46 58.68
N TYR A 348 43.36 -10.55 59.43
CA TYR A 348 42.33 -11.50 59.90
C TYR A 348 41.16 -10.81 60.62
N LYS A 349 41.46 -9.82 61.47
CA LYS A 349 40.46 -9.06 62.24
C LYS A 349 39.66 -8.07 61.38
N MET A 350 40.16 -7.73 60.19
CA MET A 350 39.56 -6.76 59.28
C MET A 350 38.76 -7.41 58.15
N PHE A 351 38.85 -8.74 57.96
CA PHE A 351 38.19 -9.46 56.85
C PHE A 351 36.71 -9.12 56.68
N GLY A 352 35.93 -9.07 57.77
CA GLY A 352 34.50 -8.77 57.69
C GLY A 352 34.17 -7.37 57.14
N GLY A 353 35.12 -6.43 57.20
CA GLY A 353 34.99 -5.08 56.64
C GLY A 353 35.59 -4.91 55.25
N ILE A 354 36.49 -5.80 54.82
CA ILE A 354 37.13 -5.73 53.49
C ILE A 354 36.06 -5.77 52.39
N HIS A 355 35.09 -6.69 52.49
CA HIS A 355 33.99 -6.79 51.53
C HIS A 355 33.11 -5.52 51.44
N THR A 356 33.00 -4.75 52.52
CA THR A 356 32.30 -3.46 52.50
C THR A 356 33.11 -2.38 51.78
N ILE A 357 34.44 -2.40 51.94
CA ILE A 357 35.37 -1.55 51.20
C ILE A 357 35.29 -1.88 49.70
N VAL A 358 35.29 -3.16 49.36
CA VAL A 358 35.09 -3.66 47.98
C VAL A 358 33.82 -3.09 47.35
N ARG A 359 32.68 -3.25 48.02
CA ARG A 359 31.37 -2.79 47.55
C ARG A 359 31.21 -1.27 47.51
N SER A 360 31.88 -0.54 48.40
CA SER A 360 31.81 0.93 48.38
C SER A 360 32.47 1.51 47.14
N TYR A 361 33.52 0.85 46.63
CA TYR A 361 34.07 1.17 45.33
C TYR A 361 33.05 0.87 44.23
N GLU A 362 32.26 -0.20 44.31
CA GLU A 362 31.21 -0.59 43.33
C GLU A 362 30.11 0.47 43.11
N ASP A 363 29.56 1.05 44.18
CA ASP A 363 28.39 1.96 44.14
C ASP A 363 28.70 3.40 43.61
N MET A 364 29.96 3.74 43.32
CA MET A 364 30.38 5.10 42.95
C MET A 364 30.26 5.47 41.45
N THR A 365 29.65 4.63 40.61
CA THR A 365 29.45 4.90 39.16
C THR A 365 27.96 4.88 38.77
N PRO A 366 27.46 5.85 37.96
CA PRO A 366 26.03 6.14 37.80
C PRO A 366 25.29 5.22 36.81
N TYR A 367 25.65 3.95 36.71
CA TYR A 367 24.94 3.01 35.83
C TYR A 367 23.97 2.14 36.63
N PRO A 368 22.68 2.08 36.23
CA PRO A 368 21.70 1.25 36.91
C PRO A 368 22.12 -0.21 36.79
N ARG A 369 22.03 -0.97 37.90
CA ARG A 369 22.07 -2.43 37.89
C ARG A 369 21.23 -2.90 36.72
N ALA A 370 21.87 -3.40 35.68
CA ALA A 370 21.17 -4.04 34.58
C ALA A 370 20.72 -5.40 35.08
N ASP A 371 19.73 -5.40 35.97
CA ASP A 371 18.75 -6.45 35.90
C ASP A 371 18.30 -6.48 34.44
N LEU A 372 18.65 -7.56 33.74
CA LEU A 372 17.98 -7.97 32.51
C LEU A 372 16.45 -8.13 32.71
N ALA A 373 15.93 -7.88 33.92
CA ALA A 373 14.53 -7.72 34.25
C ALA A 373 13.96 -6.42 33.68
N GLN A 374 13.26 -6.59 32.55
CA GLN A 374 12.01 -5.94 32.20
C GLN A 374 11.84 -4.47 32.63
N ARG A 375 12.30 -3.55 31.79
CA ARG A 375 11.52 -2.33 31.55
C ARG A 375 10.60 -2.58 30.36
N THR A 376 9.29 -2.60 30.61
CA THR A 376 8.30 -2.42 29.56
C THR A 376 8.57 -1.07 28.90
N SER A 377 9.10 -1.11 27.69
CA SER A 377 9.34 0.08 26.87
C SER A 377 8.39 0.03 25.69
N ARG A 378 7.87 1.19 25.27
CA ARG A 378 7.14 1.27 24.00
C ARG A 378 8.14 0.96 22.90
N VAL A 379 7.99 -0.21 22.28
CA VAL A 379 8.80 -0.59 21.11
C VAL A 379 8.29 0.21 19.92
N THR A 380 9.13 1.10 19.38
CA THR A 380 8.91 1.72 18.08
C THR A 380 9.28 0.72 17.00
N ILE A 381 8.30 0.31 16.19
CA ILE A 381 8.51 -0.55 15.04
C ILE A 381 9.34 0.22 14.01
N SER A 382 10.54 -0.27 13.71
CA SER A 382 11.38 0.26 12.63
C SER A 382 11.13 -0.48 11.31
N MET A 383 11.49 0.14 10.17
CA MET A 383 11.41 -0.49 8.84
C MET A 383 12.14 -1.83 8.75
N LEU A 384 13.10 -2.06 9.64
CA LEU A 384 13.87 -3.29 9.72
C LEU A 384 13.05 -4.49 10.21
N HIS A 385 12.02 -4.25 11.04
CA HIS A 385 11.04 -5.29 11.44
C HIS A 385 10.10 -5.67 10.29
N LEU A 386 9.87 -4.75 9.34
CA LEU A 386 9.01 -4.94 8.18
C LEU A 386 9.77 -5.44 6.94
N ASN A 387 11.10 -5.48 6.98
CA ASN A 387 11.94 -5.88 5.85
C ASN A 387 11.50 -7.23 5.26
N GLU A 388 11.18 -8.19 6.12
CA GLU A 388 10.74 -9.52 5.68
C GLU A 388 9.35 -9.54 5.07
N PHE A 389 8.45 -8.69 5.57
CA PHE A 389 7.13 -8.52 4.98
C PHE A 389 7.28 -8.09 3.52
N PHE A 390 8.16 -7.11 3.31
CA PHE A 390 8.48 -6.62 1.98
C PHE A 390 9.15 -7.70 1.12
N MET A 391 10.11 -8.46 1.67
CA MET A 391 10.76 -9.56 0.95
C MET A 391 9.77 -10.66 0.56
N VAL A 392 8.84 -11.04 1.43
CA VAL A 392 7.79 -12.03 1.14
C VAL A 392 6.82 -11.51 0.09
N ILE A 393 6.41 -10.23 0.17
CA ILE A 393 5.57 -9.61 -0.88
C ILE A 393 6.31 -9.58 -2.21
N LEU A 394 7.58 -9.20 -2.23
CA LEU A 394 8.40 -9.16 -3.45
C LEU A 394 8.60 -10.56 -4.04
N ALA A 395 8.86 -11.56 -3.20
CA ALA A 395 9.01 -12.96 -3.61
C ALA A 395 7.68 -13.53 -4.15
N ALA A 396 6.56 -13.26 -3.48
CA ALA A 396 5.22 -13.64 -3.95
C ALA A 396 4.87 -12.93 -5.27
N TYR A 397 5.27 -11.67 -5.43
CA TYR A 397 5.09 -10.91 -6.66
C TYR A 397 5.96 -11.47 -7.80
N ALA A 398 7.18 -11.93 -7.50
CA ALA A 398 8.07 -12.60 -8.45
C ALA A 398 7.57 -14.00 -8.83
N ALA A 399 7.00 -14.75 -7.89
CA ALA A 399 6.52 -16.12 -8.10
C ALA A 399 5.11 -16.19 -8.74
N GLY A 400 4.26 -15.18 -8.53
CA GLY A 400 2.87 -15.15 -9.01
C GLY A 400 2.69 -14.84 -10.49
N TYR A 401 3.76 -14.54 -11.24
CA TYR A 401 3.69 -14.28 -12.67
C TYR A 401 4.41 -15.37 -13.46
N PRO A 402 3.75 -16.02 -14.44
CA PRO A 402 4.43 -16.96 -15.31
C PRO A 402 5.56 -16.26 -16.07
N PRO A 403 6.58 -17.00 -16.54
CA PRO A 403 7.72 -16.45 -17.27
C PRO A 403 7.26 -16.02 -18.68
N MET A 404 6.55 -14.90 -18.76
CA MET A 404 6.34 -14.15 -20.00
C MET A 404 6.80 -12.71 -19.77
N LYS A 405 7.94 -12.43 -20.41
CA LYS A 405 8.56 -11.14 -20.70
C LYS A 405 9.15 -10.36 -19.50
N LYS A 406 10.47 -10.22 -19.59
CA LYS A 406 11.38 -9.44 -18.74
C LYS A 406 10.91 -7.98 -18.59
N ASP A 407 11.27 -7.42 -17.44
CA ASP A 407 11.18 -6.02 -17.01
C ASP A 407 9.79 -5.53 -16.57
N ARG A 408 9.63 -5.22 -15.27
CA ARG A 408 8.36 -4.75 -14.69
C ARG A 408 8.42 -3.52 -13.77
N PRO A 409 7.29 -2.79 -13.65
CA PRO A 409 7.15 -1.45 -13.04
C PRO A 409 6.74 -1.45 -11.55
N ALA A 410 6.48 -2.60 -10.93
CA ALA A 410 5.86 -2.65 -9.59
C ALA A 410 6.76 -2.14 -8.46
N VAL A 411 8.08 -2.28 -8.61
CA VAL A 411 9.06 -1.72 -7.66
C VAL A 411 9.07 -0.18 -7.76
N LEU A 412 8.86 0.38 -8.96
CA LEU A 412 8.78 1.82 -9.18
C LEU A 412 7.47 2.43 -8.64
N LEU A 413 6.35 1.70 -8.77
CA LEU A 413 5.08 2.03 -8.12
C LEU A 413 5.17 2.01 -6.59
N PHE A 414 5.91 1.04 -6.03
CA PHE A 414 6.18 0.98 -4.59
C PHE A 414 7.08 2.13 -4.14
N LEU A 415 8.14 2.40 -4.89
CA LEU A 415 9.01 3.56 -4.67
C LEU A 415 8.22 4.85 -4.67
N ASP A 416 7.27 5.03 -5.60
CA ASP A 416 6.47 6.25 -5.69
C ASP A 416 5.57 6.46 -4.47
N LYS A 417 5.03 5.37 -3.90
CA LYS A 417 4.22 5.40 -2.67
C LYS A 417 5.04 5.61 -1.39
N LEU A 418 6.37 5.51 -1.44
CA LEU A 418 7.20 5.89 -0.31
C LEU A 418 7.13 7.41 -0.13
N SER A 419 6.99 7.85 1.13
CA SER A 419 7.14 9.26 1.47
C SER A 419 8.51 9.76 1.02
N THR A 420 8.65 11.08 0.83
CA THR A 420 9.92 11.72 0.48
C THR A 420 11.05 11.30 1.44
N GLU A 421 10.71 11.11 2.72
CA GLU A 421 11.61 10.62 3.75
C GLU A 421 11.93 9.11 3.58
N GLY A 422 10.95 8.29 3.21
CA GLY A 422 11.17 6.87 2.88
C GLY A 422 12.05 6.66 1.66
N LYS A 423 11.87 7.48 0.60
CA LYS A 423 12.74 7.49 -0.59
C LYS A 423 14.19 7.90 -0.21
N LYS A 424 14.33 8.92 0.63
CA LYS A 424 15.64 9.39 1.13
C LYS A 424 16.34 8.34 1.98
N GLN A 425 15.65 7.72 2.92
CA GLN A 425 16.21 6.67 3.78
C GLN A 425 16.62 5.43 2.99
N LEU A 426 15.86 5.06 1.96
CA LEU A 426 16.22 3.95 1.07
C LEU A 426 17.47 4.27 0.23
N ASN A 427 17.59 5.51 -0.27
CA ASN A 427 18.78 5.97 -0.97
C ASN A 427 20.00 6.08 -0.05
N ASP A 428 19.84 6.59 1.16
CA ASP A 428 20.89 6.67 2.17
C ASP A 428 21.34 5.28 2.63
N PHE A 429 20.42 4.32 2.65
CA PHE A 429 20.70 2.91 2.93
C PHE A 429 21.50 2.24 1.80
N CYS A 430 21.08 2.43 0.54
CA CYS A 430 21.79 1.85 -0.61
C CYS A 430 23.14 2.53 -0.88
N SER A 431 23.25 3.84 -0.65
CA SER A 431 24.50 4.59 -0.80
C SER A 431 25.54 4.26 0.28
N LYS A 432 25.12 3.82 1.47
CA LYS A 432 26.03 3.27 2.47
C LYS A 432 26.61 1.91 2.08
N ILE A 433 25.93 1.16 1.20
CA ILE A 433 26.36 -0.14 0.69
C ILE A 433 27.26 0.01 -0.55
N PHE A 434 27.03 1.05 -1.36
CA PHE A 434 27.87 1.39 -2.52
C PHE A 434 28.67 2.66 -2.27
N SER A 435 29.96 2.53 -1.98
CA SER A 435 30.85 3.69 -1.90
C SER A 435 31.10 4.28 -3.31
N GLY A 436 30.38 5.32 -3.68
CA GLY A 436 30.72 6.17 -4.84
C GLY A 436 29.53 6.66 -5.67
N SER A 437 29.63 7.90 -6.14
CA SER A 437 28.75 8.54 -7.12
C SER A 437 28.58 7.70 -8.39
N ALA A 438 27.32 7.55 -8.85
CA ALA A 438 26.87 6.87 -10.09
C ALA A 438 27.85 6.98 -11.30
N PRO A 439 28.03 5.95 -12.17
CA PRO A 439 26.95 5.17 -12.80
C PRO A 439 27.20 3.66 -13.07
N ASP A 440 28.29 3.06 -12.60
CA ASP A 440 28.67 1.69 -13.00
C ASP A 440 28.28 0.67 -11.94
N CYS A 441 27.02 0.24 -11.91
CA CYS A 441 26.41 -0.75 -10.98
C CYS A 441 27.11 -2.14 -10.97
N LYS A 442 28.42 -2.21 -10.71
CA LYS A 442 29.30 -3.37 -10.94
C LYS A 442 30.33 -3.67 -9.84
N ALA A 443 30.48 -2.84 -8.80
CA ALA A 443 31.49 -3.10 -7.75
C ALA A 443 30.86 -3.38 -6.38
N PRO A 444 31.02 -4.59 -5.80
CA PRO A 444 30.55 -4.92 -4.45
C PRO A 444 31.47 -4.36 -3.35
N VAL A 445 30.88 -3.95 -2.23
CA VAL A 445 31.52 -3.99 -0.90
C VAL A 445 30.75 -4.98 -0.04
N SER A 446 31.48 -5.80 0.71
CA SER A 446 31.02 -6.96 1.49
C SER A 446 29.74 -6.71 2.31
N GLY A 447 28.63 -7.29 1.87
CA GLY A 447 27.35 -7.38 2.57
C GLY A 447 26.61 -8.65 2.14
N GLY A 448 25.73 -9.19 3.00
CA GLY A 448 25.07 -10.47 2.76
C GLY A 448 24.38 -10.56 1.38
N LEU A 449 24.52 -11.71 0.71
CA LEU A 449 24.09 -12.00 -0.68
C LEU A 449 22.72 -11.44 -1.09
N LEU A 450 21.74 -11.44 -0.19
CA LEU A 450 20.38 -10.95 -0.47
C LEU A 450 20.27 -9.42 -0.46
N LEU A 451 20.93 -8.74 0.47
CA LEU A 451 20.95 -7.27 0.53
C LEU A 451 21.76 -6.67 -0.62
N GLN A 452 22.86 -7.32 -0.98
CA GLN A 452 23.68 -6.93 -2.12
C GLN A 452 22.90 -7.05 -3.44
N SER A 453 22.15 -8.14 -3.61
CA SER A 453 21.26 -8.34 -4.76
C SER A 453 20.17 -7.28 -4.83
N PHE A 454 19.62 -6.87 -3.68
CA PHE A 454 18.61 -5.82 -3.61
C PHE A 454 19.16 -4.45 -4.03
N CYS A 455 20.26 -3.99 -3.44
CA CYS A 455 20.81 -2.67 -3.77
C CYS A 455 21.35 -2.62 -5.22
N GLN A 456 21.93 -3.71 -5.73
CA GLN A 456 22.35 -3.81 -7.13
C GLN A 456 21.15 -3.73 -8.09
N TYR A 457 20.06 -4.41 -7.77
CA TYR A 457 18.81 -4.33 -8.51
C TYR A 457 18.20 -2.91 -8.48
N MET A 458 18.28 -2.20 -7.34
CA MET A 458 17.84 -0.82 -7.23
C MET A 458 18.70 0.16 -8.06
N CYS A 459 20.02 -0.02 -8.08
CA CYS A 459 20.95 0.75 -8.93
C CYS A 459 20.65 0.53 -10.42
N GLU A 460 20.44 -0.72 -10.83
CA GLU A 460 20.09 -1.06 -12.21
C GLU A 460 18.75 -0.43 -12.62
N ILE A 461 17.76 -0.40 -11.72
CA ILE A 461 16.48 0.30 -11.94
C ILE A 461 16.70 1.80 -12.13
N GLN A 462 17.53 2.45 -11.31
CA GLN A 462 17.79 3.90 -11.37
C GLN A 462 18.62 4.30 -12.62
N SER A 463 19.50 3.41 -13.08
CA SER A 463 20.20 3.56 -14.36
C SER A 463 19.24 3.42 -15.55
N LYS A 464 18.39 2.37 -15.57
CA LYS A 464 17.33 2.22 -16.57
C LYS A 464 16.37 3.42 -16.57
N PHE A 465 16.03 3.95 -15.40
CA PHE A 465 15.20 5.15 -15.23
C PHE A 465 15.79 6.38 -15.94
N SER A 466 17.09 6.62 -15.76
CA SER A 466 17.81 7.73 -16.42
C SER A 466 17.87 7.55 -17.95
N GLN A 467 17.87 6.32 -18.44
CA GLN A 467 17.80 6.01 -19.87
C GLN A 467 16.38 6.17 -20.44
N LEU A 468 15.33 5.80 -19.69
CA LEU A 468 13.94 5.92 -20.11
C LEU A 468 13.52 7.39 -20.31
N GLN A 469 14.01 8.31 -19.47
CA GLN A 469 13.76 9.75 -19.66
C GLN A 469 14.39 10.32 -20.93
N LYS A 470 15.41 9.66 -21.49
CA LYS A 470 16.08 10.07 -22.75
C LYS A 470 15.53 9.36 -23.99
N ASN A 471 14.49 8.55 -23.87
CA ASN A 471 13.90 7.83 -24.99
C ASN A 471 13.24 8.79 -25.99
N GLU A 472 13.70 8.80 -27.25
CA GLU A 472 13.19 9.71 -28.28
C GLU A 472 11.69 9.54 -28.58
N ARG A 473 11.16 8.31 -28.52
CA ARG A 473 9.75 8.02 -28.76
C ARG A 473 8.87 8.66 -27.69
N TRP A 474 9.30 8.59 -26.44
CA TRP A 474 8.67 9.27 -25.29
C TRP A 474 8.77 10.80 -25.39
N LEU A 475 9.93 11.33 -25.79
CA LEU A 475 10.10 12.78 -25.98
C LEU A 475 9.22 13.32 -27.10
N ASN A 476 9.06 12.56 -28.19
CA ASN A 476 8.16 12.91 -29.29
C ASN A 476 6.69 12.86 -28.86
N PHE A 477 6.29 11.83 -28.09
CA PHE A 477 4.95 11.77 -27.48
C PHE A 477 4.65 12.99 -26.61
N LYS A 478 5.58 13.39 -25.73
CA LYS A 478 5.45 14.60 -24.91
C LYS A 478 5.26 15.86 -25.74
N ARG A 479 6.03 16.03 -26.82
CA ARG A 479 5.88 17.18 -27.73
C ARG A 479 4.52 17.19 -28.43
N ASN A 480 4.00 16.02 -28.81
CA ASN A 480 2.75 15.89 -29.54
C ASN A 480 1.50 16.12 -28.68
N ILE A 481 1.57 15.87 -27.37
CA ILE A 481 0.45 16.10 -26.43
C ILE A 481 0.43 17.55 -25.87
N GLY A 482 1.52 18.31 -26.02
CA GLY A 482 1.63 19.72 -25.59
C GLY A 482 1.69 19.93 -24.06
N ASP A 483 1.74 21.19 -23.62
CA ASP A 483 1.80 21.58 -22.19
C ASP A 483 0.57 21.18 -21.37
N THR A 484 -0.57 20.91 -22.02
CA THR A 484 -1.73 20.28 -21.40
C THR A 484 -1.43 18.86 -20.89
N GLY A 485 -0.41 18.19 -21.41
CA GLY A 485 0.07 16.89 -20.93
C GLY A 485 0.66 16.92 -19.51
N HIS A 486 1.17 18.08 -19.06
CA HIS A 486 1.63 18.23 -17.66
C HIS A 486 0.47 18.16 -16.66
N SER A 487 -0.71 18.66 -17.04
CA SER A 487 -1.93 18.54 -16.23
C SER A 487 -2.61 17.16 -16.34
N MET A 488 -2.24 16.35 -17.34
CA MET A 488 -2.79 15.01 -17.59
C MET A 488 -1.98 13.87 -16.95
N MET A 489 -0.84 14.16 -16.29
CA MET A 489 -0.14 13.25 -15.38
C MET A 489 -0.85 13.19 -14.01
N LEU A 490 -2.15 12.88 -14.01
CA LEU A 490 -2.96 12.91 -12.79
C LEU A 490 -2.54 11.83 -11.76
N SER A 491 -1.84 10.79 -12.20
CA SER A 491 -1.58 9.59 -11.40
C SER A 491 -0.20 9.55 -10.75
N TYR A 492 0.81 10.07 -11.45
CA TYR A 492 2.20 10.01 -11.04
C TYR A 492 2.74 11.42 -10.98
N GLN A 493 3.05 11.87 -9.77
CA GLN A 493 3.83 13.08 -9.56
C GLN A 493 5.25 12.93 -10.16
N ASP A 494 5.68 11.70 -10.45
CA ASP A 494 6.94 11.36 -11.10
C ASP A 494 6.78 11.12 -12.62
N PRO A 495 7.35 11.99 -13.49
CA PRO A 495 7.30 11.87 -14.94
C PRO A 495 7.90 10.58 -15.52
N ALA A 496 8.71 9.85 -14.77
CA ALA A 496 9.34 8.63 -15.25
C ALA A 496 8.46 7.38 -15.07
N VAL A 497 7.61 7.34 -14.05
CA VAL A 497 6.61 6.26 -13.92
C VAL A 497 5.62 6.36 -15.07
N ALA A 498 5.17 7.58 -15.38
CA ALA A 498 4.35 7.85 -16.57
C ALA A 498 5.05 7.43 -17.88
N ALA A 499 6.37 7.63 -17.99
CA ALA A 499 7.16 7.23 -19.17
C ALA A 499 7.21 5.70 -19.34
N GLN A 500 7.32 4.96 -18.24
CA GLN A 500 7.39 3.51 -18.25
C GLN A 500 6.03 2.89 -18.59
N GLU A 501 4.95 3.37 -17.97
CA GLU A 501 3.58 2.95 -18.29
C GLU A 501 3.28 3.19 -19.78
N TRP A 502 3.70 4.34 -20.29
CA TRP A 502 3.56 4.69 -21.71
C TRP A 502 4.32 3.74 -22.63
N LEU A 503 5.58 3.43 -22.32
CA LEU A 503 6.41 2.52 -23.13
C LEU A 503 5.84 1.11 -23.16
N TRP A 504 5.40 0.59 -22.01
CA TRP A 504 4.82 -0.75 -21.92
C TRP A 504 3.55 -0.88 -22.76
N LYS A 505 2.65 0.12 -22.70
CA LYS A 505 1.45 0.14 -23.54
C LYS A 505 1.80 0.27 -25.02
N ASN A 506 2.83 1.06 -25.37
CA ASN A 506 3.26 1.18 -26.76
C ASN A 506 3.83 -0.13 -27.33
N ASP A 507 4.57 -0.90 -26.54
CA ASP A 507 5.01 -2.24 -26.95
C ASP A 507 3.83 -3.19 -27.19
N PHE A 508 2.78 -3.07 -26.38
CA PHE A 508 1.52 -3.79 -26.59
C PHE A 508 0.82 -3.33 -27.89
N PHE A 509 0.72 -2.01 -28.12
CA PHE A 509 0.15 -1.45 -29.35
C PHE A 509 0.91 -1.93 -30.58
N ASP A 510 2.23 -1.97 -30.54
CA ASP A 510 3.07 -2.41 -31.66
C ASP A 510 2.81 -3.88 -32.02
N ASN A 511 2.51 -4.75 -31.05
CA ASN A 511 2.17 -6.15 -31.32
C ASN A 511 0.80 -6.27 -32.00
N ILE A 512 -0.24 -5.62 -31.46
CA ILE A 512 -1.59 -5.62 -32.07
C ILE A 512 -1.56 -4.97 -33.45
N ASN A 513 -0.84 -3.87 -33.61
CA ASN A 513 -0.73 -3.17 -34.89
C ASN A 513 0.06 -3.95 -35.95
N LYS A 514 0.93 -4.91 -35.55
CA LYS A 514 1.52 -5.88 -36.48
C LYS A 514 0.49 -6.89 -36.96
N GLU A 515 -0.33 -7.42 -36.06
CA GLU A 515 -1.45 -8.32 -36.40
C GLU A 515 -2.46 -7.62 -37.32
N PHE A 516 -2.73 -6.33 -37.10
CA PHE A 516 -3.58 -5.53 -37.98
C PHE A 516 -3.01 -5.46 -39.39
N LYS A 517 -1.69 -5.25 -39.54
CA LYS A 517 -1.02 -5.25 -40.85
C LYS A 517 -1.09 -6.61 -41.54
N LEU A 518 -1.14 -7.69 -40.77
CA LEU A 518 -1.30 -9.07 -41.28
C LEU A 518 -2.76 -9.43 -41.59
N GLY A 519 -3.72 -8.55 -41.24
CA GLY A 519 -5.16 -8.79 -41.43
C GLY A 519 -5.77 -9.79 -40.46
N THR A 520 -5.07 -10.18 -39.39
CA THR A 520 -5.58 -11.12 -38.38
C THR A 520 -6.47 -10.44 -37.35
N VAL A 521 -6.32 -9.13 -37.15
CA VAL A 521 -7.23 -8.28 -36.36
C VAL A 521 -7.71 -7.09 -37.20
N THR A 522 -8.90 -6.58 -36.88
CA THR A 522 -9.61 -5.55 -37.67
C THR A 522 -9.47 -4.13 -37.11
N PHE A 523 -8.70 -3.92 -36.04
CA PHE A 523 -8.52 -2.64 -35.37
C PHE A 523 -7.06 -2.31 -35.07
N LYS A 524 -6.79 -1.02 -34.85
CA LYS A 524 -5.50 -0.51 -34.35
C LYS A 524 -5.67 0.12 -32.97
N LEU A 525 -4.60 0.01 -32.20
CA LEU A 525 -4.42 0.75 -30.96
C LEU A 525 -3.43 1.88 -31.16
N GLY A 526 -3.52 2.91 -30.34
CA GLY A 526 -2.56 4.00 -30.38
C GLY A 526 -2.62 4.94 -29.18
N ASP A 527 -1.69 5.87 -29.20
CA ASP A 527 -1.53 6.83 -28.14
C ASP A 527 -2.70 7.81 -28.03
N ASN A 528 -3.09 8.11 -26.79
CA ASN A 528 -4.05 9.16 -26.46
C ASN A 528 -3.78 9.71 -25.04
N LYS A 529 -4.67 10.56 -24.54
CA LYS A 529 -4.55 11.18 -23.20
C LYS A 529 -4.46 10.19 -22.03
N PHE A 530 -4.90 8.94 -22.22
CA PHE A 530 -4.86 7.89 -21.20
C PHE A 530 -3.59 7.03 -21.28
N SER A 531 -2.71 7.23 -22.28
CA SER A 531 -1.51 6.41 -22.45
C SER A 531 -0.59 6.45 -21.22
N THR A 532 -0.61 7.53 -20.44
CA THR A 532 0.20 7.65 -19.21
C THR A 532 -0.55 7.31 -17.92
N TRP A 533 -1.87 7.06 -17.98
CA TRP A 533 -2.70 6.84 -16.80
C TRP A 533 -2.52 5.44 -16.23
N ALA A 534 -2.68 5.30 -14.91
CA ALA A 534 -2.69 3.98 -14.29
C ALA A 534 -3.98 3.22 -14.65
N LEU A 535 -3.91 1.89 -14.73
CA LEU A 535 -5.08 1.05 -15.01
C LEU A 535 -6.22 1.27 -14.00
N GLU A 536 -5.86 1.43 -12.73
CA GLU A 536 -6.81 1.69 -11.64
C GLU A 536 -7.62 2.99 -11.85
N GLU A 537 -7.07 3.98 -12.55
CA GLU A 537 -7.76 5.23 -12.83
C GLU A 537 -8.65 5.13 -14.06
N ILE A 538 -8.19 4.41 -15.09
CA ILE A 538 -9.00 4.10 -16.26
C ILE A 538 -10.28 3.38 -15.82
N THR A 539 -10.18 2.43 -14.88
CA THR A 539 -11.37 1.74 -14.33
C THR A 539 -12.31 2.64 -13.51
N LYS A 540 -11.90 3.88 -13.16
CA LYS A 540 -12.79 4.88 -12.55
C LYS A 540 -13.73 5.53 -13.56
N LEU A 541 -13.39 5.50 -14.85
CA LEU A 541 -14.19 6.10 -15.92
C LEU A 541 -15.45 5.28 -16.25
N SER A 542 -15.39 3.96 -16.01
CA SER A 542 -16.45 2.99 -16.29
C SER A 542 -17.17 2.62 -14.98
N LYS A 543 -18.26 3.34 -14.71
CA LYS A 543 -19.08 3.19 -13.48
C LYS A 543 -20.59 3.10 -13.78
N LEU A 544 -20.96 2.45 -14.87
CA LEU A 544 -22.37 2.09 -15.09
C LEU A 544 -22.75 0.97 -14.14
N LEU A 545 -23.80 1.20 -13.35
CA LEU A 545 -24.41 0.17 -12.51
C LEU A 545 -25.55 -0.51 -13.28
N LEU A 546 -25.76 -1.79 -13.01
CA LEU A 546 -26.84 -2.58 -13.64
C LEU A 546 -28.02 -2.76 -12.68
N PRO A 547 -29.27 -2.55 -13.15
CA PRO A 547 -30.46 -2.95 -12.41
C PRO A 547 -30.65 -4.48 -12.46
N SER A 548 -31.71 -4.99 -11.85
CA SER A 548 -32.12 -6.39 -12.05
C SER A 548 -32.55 -6.64 -13.49
N VAL A 549 -32.27 -7.84 -14.02
CA VAL A 549 -32.74 -8.28 -15.34
C VAL A 549 -34.27 -8.26 -15.40
N ASP A 550 -34.80 -7.69 -16.47
CA ASP A 550 -36.22 -7.65 -16.75
C ASP A 550 -36.75 -9.03 -17.15
N LYS A 551 -37.90 -9.40 -16.60
CA LYS A 551 -38.53 -10.69 -16.91
C LYS A 551 -39.11 -10.75 -18.32
N ASN A 552 -39.61 -9.61 -18.80
CA ASN A 552 -40.23 -9.46 -20.11
C ASN A 552 -39.66 -8.22 -20.79
N LEU A 553 -39.20 -8.37 -22.03
CA LEU A 553 -38.76 -7.24 -22.84
C LEU A 553 -39.97 -6.46 -23.36
N PRO A 554 -39.86 -5.12 -23.47
CA PRO A 554 -40.91 -4.31 -24.09
C PRO A 554 -41.14 -4.75 -25.54
N PRO A 555 -42.35 -4.66 -26.10
CA PRO A 555 -42.59 -5.03 -27.50
C PRO A 555 -41.76 -4.15 -28.46
N MET A 556 -41.32 -4.73 -29.58
CA MET A 556 -40.63 -3.98 -30.63
C MET A 556 -41.67 -3.19 -31.43
N GLU A 557 -41.50 -1.88 -31.54
CA GLU A 557 -42.50 -0.97 -32.12
C GLU A 557 -42.41 -0.82 -33.65
N CYS A 558 -41.50 -1.54 -34.29
CA CYS A 558 -41.28 -1.42 -35.73
C CYS A 558 -41.03 -2.79 -36.37
N ASN A 559 -41.22 -2.87 -37.69
CA ASN A 559 -41.00 -4.10 -38.45
C ASN A 559 -39.56 -4.17 -38.96
N VAL A 560 -38.95 -5.35 -38.88
CA VAL A 560 -37.60 -5.62 -39.39
C VAL A 560 -37.50 -5.35 -40.89
N ALA A 561 -38.59 -5.55 -41.64
CA ALA A 561 -38.65 -5.26 -43.07
C ALA A 561 -38.43 -3.77 -43.41
N ASP A 562 -38.70 -2.87 -42.46
CA ASP A 562 -38.60 -1.41 -42.65
C ASP A 562 -37.22 -0.86 -42.30
N PHE A 563 -36.28 -1.73 -41.91
CA PHE A 563 -34.95 -1.29 -41.49
C PHE A 563 -34.17 -0.72 -42.67
N LYS A 564 -33.72 0.53 -42.52
CA LYS A 564 -32.74 1.14 -43.42
C LYS A 564 -31.46 0.28 -43.47
N GLN A 565 -30.77 0.24 -44.61
CA GLN A 565 -29.51 -0.53 -44.71
C GLN A 565 -28.37 0.04 -43.84
N ARG A 566 -28.39 1.36 -43.61
CA ARG A 566 -27.45 2.08 -42.75
C ARG A 566 -28.14 3.28 -42.10
N ILE A 567 -27.69 3.63 -40.90
CA ILE A 567 -28.07 4.86 -40.20
C ILE A 567 -26.81 5.49 -39.65
N ASP A 568 -26.68 6.81 -39.79
CA ASP A 568 -25.58 7.58 -39.21
C ASP A 568 -26.10 8.91 -38.65
N HIS A 569 -26.23 8.98 -37.33
CA HIS A 569 -26.66 10.19 -36.63
C HIS A 569 -25.49 11.07 -36.18
N ARG A 570 -24.22 10.75 -36.51
CA ARG A 570 -23.05 11.57 -36.11
C ARG A 570 -23.21 13.07 -36.42
N PRO A 571 -23.81 13.51 -37.56
CA PRO A 571 -24.03 14.94 -37.82
C PRO A 571 -24.89 15.66 -36.77
N TYR A 572 -25.72 14.92 -36.02
CA TYR A 572 -26.59 15.42 -34.96
C TYR A 572 -25.95 15.34 -33.56
N MET A 573 -24.72 14.85 -33.47
CA MET A 573 -24.04 14.61 -32.20
C MET A 573 -22.90 15.60 -31.96
N ASP A 574 -22.59 15.79 -30.68
CA ASP A 574 -21.38 16.45 -30.21
C ASP A 574 -20.66 15.51 -29.25
N VAL A 575 -19.41 15.17 -29.57
CA VAL A 575 -18.57 14.35 -28.69
C VAL A 575 -18.11 15.21 -27.52
N ARG A 576 -18.31 14.70 -26.31
CA ARG A 576 -17.94 15.37 -25.06
C ARG A 576 -17.03 14.50 -24.20
N ASP A 577 -16.42 15.11 -23.20
CA ASP A 577 -15.40 14.51 -22.34
C ASP A 577 -15.85 14.48 -20.88
N GLN A 578 -15.96 13.29 -20.30
CA GLN A 578 -16.35 13.09 -18.90
C GLN A 578 -15.22 13.35 -17.89
N GLY A 579 -14.00 13.65 -18.35
CA GLY A 579 -12.86 13.86 -17.47
C GLY A 579 -12.52 12.61 -16.66
N SER A 580 -12.26 12.77 -15.36
CA SER A 580 -11.87 11.68 -14.44
C SER A 580 -13.04 11.09 -13.63
N CYS A 581 -14.24 11.67 -13.75
CA CYS A 581 -15.43 11.25 -13.01
C CYS A 581 -16.11 10.06 -13.72
N GLY A 582 -16.63 9.08 -12.96
CA GLY A 582 -17.38 7.93 -13.48
C GLY A 582 -18.80 8.25 -13.96
N SER A 583 -18.99 9.37 -14.64
CA SER A 583 -20.29 9.91 -15.07
C SER A 583 -20.73 9.43 -16.47
N CYS A 584 -20.11 8.37 -17.01
CA CYS A 584 -20.43 7.81 -18.33
C CYS A 584 -21.95 7.63 -18.57
N TRP A 585 -22.68 7.14 -17.57
CA TRP A 585 -24.14 6.96 -17.61
C TRP A 585 -24.90 8.27 -17.87
N ALA A 586 -24.44 9.39 -17.27
CA ALA A 586 -25.05 10.71 -17.43
C ALA A 586 -24.77 11.29 -18.81
N PHE A 587 -23.53 11.14 -19.30
CA PHE A 587 -23.17 11.55 -20.67
C PHE A 587 -23.94 10.75 -21.70
N ALA A 588 -24.00 9.42 -21.56
CA ALA A 588 -24.73 8.56 -22.48
C ALA A 588 -26.22 8.92 -22.51
N SER A 589 -26.84 9.12 -21.35
CA SER A 589 -28.26 9.51 -21.25
C SER A 589 -28.52 10.88 -21.87
N THR A 590 -27.73 11.89 -21.52
CA THR A 590 -27.90 13.27 -22.03
C THR A 590 -27.67 13.33 -23.53
N ASN A 591 -26.63 12.65 -24.04
CA ASN A 591 -26.32 12.58 -25.46
C ASN A 591 -27.41 11.85 -26.25
N ALA A 592 -27.97 10.75 -25.73
CA ALA A 592 -29.09 10.08 -26.38
C ALA A 592 -30.33 10.98 -26.48
N ILE A 593 -30.67 11.71 -25.41
CA ILE A 593 -31.83 12.61 -25.36
C ILE A 593 -31.67 13.79 -26.32
N GLN A 594 -30.54 14.52 -26.26
CA GLN A 594 -30.30 15.65 -27.18
C GLN A 594 -30.17 15.19 -28.63
N GLY A 595 -29.60 14.00 -28.86
CA GLY A 595 -29.44 13.40 -30.18
C GLY A 595 -30.79 13.02 -30.78
N ALA A 596 -31.67 12.38 -30.00
CA ALA A 596 -33.04 12.09 -30.42
C ALA A 596 -33.82 13.36 -30.78
N TYR A 597 -33.71 14.40 -29.96
CA TYR A 597 -34.31 15.70 -30.28
C TYR A 597 -33.74 16.31 -31.58
N SER A 598 -32.43 16.17 -31.81
CA SER A 598 -31.78 16.69 -33.03
C SER A 598 -32.23 15.95 -34.29
N VAL A 599 -32.41 14.64 -34.19
CA VAL A 599 -32.96 13.80 -35.29
C VAL A 599 -34.41 14.18 -35.56
N MET A 600 -35.25 14.27 -34.52
CA MET A 600 -36.66 14.61 -34.64
C MET A 600 -36.88 16.01 -35.22
N SER A 601 -36.09 17.00 -34.77
CA SER A 601 -36.16 18.38 -35.27
C SER A 601 -35.44 18.59 -36.61
N ASN A 602 -34.79 17.55 -37.15
CA ASN A 602 -33.93 17.61 -38.34
C ASN A 602 -32.89 18.76 -38.28
N LYS A 603 -32.42 19.07 -37.07
CA LYS A 603 -31.47 20.15 -36.80
C LYS A 603 -30.60 19.77 -35.61
N LYS A 604 -29.30 19.96 -35.73
CA LYS A 604 -28.39 19.77 -34.60
C LYS A 604 -28.77 20.70 -33.45
N SER A 605 -29.10 20.10 -32.30
CA SER A 605 -29.42 20.83 -31.08
C SER A 605 -28.15 21.34 -30.39
N MET A 606 -28.36 22.27 -29.47
CA MET A 606 -27.33 22.69 -28.53
C MET A 606 -27.00 21.58 -27.51
N ASN A 607 -25.85 21.71 -26.84
CA ASN A 607 -25.48 20.82 -25.75
C ASN A 607 -26.25 21.16 -24.47
N TYR A 608 -26.69 20.12 -23.77
CA TYR A 608 -27.42 20.22 -22.50
C TYR A 608 -26.54 19.78 -21.33
N SER A 609 -26.76 20.40 -20.17
CA SER A 609 -25.92 20.24 -18.98
C SER A 609 -25.94 18.81 -18.44
N THR A 610 -24.84 18.08 -18.65
CA THR A 610 -24.65 16.77 -18.02
C THR A 610 -24.40 16.91 -16.52
N GLN A 611 -23.81 18.04 -16.08
CA GLN A 611 -23.59 18.33 -14.67
C GLN A 611 -24.91 18.48 -13.92
N GLN A 612 -25.95 19.07 -14.53
CA GLN A 612 -27.28 19.13 -13.93
C GLN A 612 -27.81 17.72 -13.66
N LEU A 613 -27.72 16.80 -14.63
CA LEU A 613 -28.18 15.42 -14.47
C LEU A 613 -27.38 14.68 -13.39
N LEU A 614 -26.07 14.90 -13.32
CA LEU A 614 -25.21 14.34 -12.27
C LEU A 614 -25.65 14.80 -10.88
N ASP A 615 -25.77 16.12 -10.68
CA ASP A 615 -26.10 16.70 -9.37
C ASP A 615 -27.55 16.38 -8.95
N CYS A 616 -28.49 16.29 -9.90
CA CYS A 616 -29.92 16.20 -9.61
C CYS A 616 -30.53 14.80 -9.61
N SER A 617 -29.77 13.79 -10.04
CA SER A 617 -30.20 12.39 -9.95
C SER A 617 -29.88 11.74 -8.61
N GLY A 618 -29.18 12.45 -7.72
CA GLY A 618 -28.63 11.87 -6.48
C GLY A 618 -27.45 10.92 -6.72
N ALA A 619 -26.90 10.90 -7.93
CA ALA A 619 -25.76 10.10 -8.31
C ALA A 619 -24.41 10.74 -7.94
N LEU A 620 -23.36 9.92 -7.92
CA LEU A 620 -21.99 10.33 -7.61
C LEU A 620 -21.05 9.96 -8.76
N CYS A 621 -19.80 10.44 -8.71
CA CYS A 621 -18.76 10.01 -9.65
C CYS A 621 -18.37 8.53 -9.48
N SER A 622 -18.91 7.86 -8.46
CA SER A 622 -18.82 6.41 -8.26
C SER A 622 -19.78 5.59 -9.14
N GLY A 623 -20.68 6.25 -9.88
CA GLY A 623 -21.56 5.59 -10.86
C GLY A 623 -23.05 5.68 -10.56
N ALA A 624 -23.87 5.40 -11.58
CA ALA A 624 -25.31 5.23 -11.45
C ALA A 624 -25.86 4.36 -12.60
N THR A 625 -27.18 4.27 -12.69
CA THR A 625 -27.90 3.50 -13.72
C THR A 625 -28.55 4.44 -14.74
N PHE A 626 -29.01 3.93 -15.88
CA PHE A 626 -29.90 4.73 -16.76
C PHE A 626 -31.26 5.03 -16.09
N GLN A 627 -31.69 4.19 -15.14
CA GLN A 627 -32.91 4.45 -14.36
C GLN A 627 -32.78 5.74 -13.56
N SER A 628 -31.59 6.06 -13.03
CA SER A 628 -31.31 7.31 -12.33
C SER A 628 -31.54 8.54 -13.22
N ALA A 629 -31.24 8.46 -14.51
CA ALA A 629 -31.54 9.53 -15.47
C ALA A 629 -33.05 9.64 -15.71
N VAL A 630 -33.74 8.52 -15.87
CA VAL A 630 -35.20 8.48 -16.06
C VAL A 630 -35.94 9.02 -14.84
N ASP A 631 -35.52 8.66 -13.64
CA ASP A 631 -36.14 9.09 -12.38
C ASP A 631 -36.02 10.60 -12.20
N TYR A 632 -34.91 11.19 -12.66
CA TYR A 632 -34.77 12.64 -12.74
C TYR A 632 -35.88 13.26 -13.61
N PHE A 633 -36.13 12.77 -14.83
CA PHE A 633 -37.19 13.32 -15.70
C PHE A 633 -38.61 13.03 -15.21
N LYS A 634 -38.82 11.95 -14.46
CA LYS A 634 -40.13 11.65 -13.86
C LYS A 634 -40.47 12.54 -12.68
N THR A 635 -39.47 12.93 -11.89
CA THR A 635 -39.66 13.66 -10.62
C THR A 635 -39.40 15.15 -10.75
N SER A 636 -38.60 15.56 -11.74
CA SER A 636 -38.27 16.96 -12.00
C SER A 636 -39.22 17.60 -12.99
N SER A 637 -39.79 18.74 -12.62
CA SER A 637 -40.49 19.64 -13.54
C SER A 637 -39.55 20.51 -14.38
N ILE A 638 -38.23 20.32 -14.24
CA ILE A 638 -37.17 21.27 -14.61
C ILE A 638 -36.31 20.77 -15.79
N GLY A 639 -36.72 19.73 -16.53
CA GLY A 639 -36.09 19.31 -17.80
C GLY A 639 -34.55 19.28 -17.80
N LEU A 640 -33.90 19.49 -18.94
CA LEU A 640 -32.47 19.81 -19.03
C LEU A 640 -32.27 21.27 -19.41
N ILE A 641 -31.31 21.92 -18.77
CA ILE A 641 -30.85 23.26 -19.10
C ILE A 641 -29.68 23.21 -20.09
N PRO A 642 -29.41 24.29 -20.82
CA PRO A 642 -28.21 24.45 -21.63
C PRO A 642 -26.90 24.15 -20.88
N GLU A 643 -25.93 23.53 -21.55
CA GLU A 643 -24.56 23.34 -21.02
C GLU A 643 -23.91 24.70 -20.65
N SER A 644 -24.24 25.78 -21.37
CA SER A 644 -23.77 27.14 -21.06
C SER A 644 -24.26 27.67 -19.72
N SER A 645 -25.41 27.17 -19.22
CA SER A 645 -25.96 27.59 -17.93
C SER A 645 -25.30 26.87 -16.77
N LYS A 646 -24.84 25.63 -16.99
CA LYS A 646 -24.12 24.83 -16.00
C LYS A 646 -23.13 23.91 -16.70
N ALA A 647 -21.90 24.37 -16.81
CA ALA A 647 -20.81 23.64 -17.44
C ALA A 647 -20.42 22.40 -16.65
N TYR A 648 -19.96 21.38 -17.37
CA TYR A 648 -19.41 20.16 -16.77
C TYR A 648 -18.12 20.42 -16.01
N VAL A 649 -18.12 20.10 -14.70
CA VAL A 649 -16.96 20.22 -13.80
C VAL A 649 -16.47 18.82 -13.39
N GLY A 650 -17.37 17.83 -13.35
CA GLY A 650 -17.01 16.47 -12.94
C GLY A 650 -16.72 16.32 -11.44
N GLU A 651 -17.20 17.27 -10.63
CA GLU A 651 -17.11 17.24 -9.17
C GLU A 651 -18.47 16.98 -8.54
N GLU A 652 -18.47 16.26 -7.42
CA GLU A 652 -19.65 15.98 -6.60
C GLU A 652 -19.97 17.21 -5.74
N LYS A 653 -20.77 18.13 -6.27
CA LYS A 653 -21.33 19.22 -5.46
C LYS A 653 -22.78 18.89 -5.20
N ASN A 654 -23.07 18.51 -3.95
CA ASN A 654 -24.43 18.36 -3.49
C ASN A 654 -24.89 19.62 -2.72
N PRO A 655 -25.32 20.68 -3.41
CA PRO A 655 -26.36 21.56 -2.89
C PRO A 655 -27.64 21.23 -3.67
N SER A 656 -28.72 20.99 -2.94
CA SER A 656 -30.13 21.10 -3.40
C SER A 656 -30.26 21.62 -4.83
N CYS A 657 -30.75 20.81 -5.79
CA CYS A 657 -30.98 21.19 -7.20
C CYS A 657 -31.50 22.63 -7.35
N SER A 658 -30.61 23.61 -7.36
CA SER A 658 -30.96 25.02 -7.38
C SER A 658 -30.91 25.43 -8.84
N SER A 659 -31.95 25.07 -9.55
CA SER A 659 -32.29 25.64 -10.85
C SER A 659 -32.95 27.01 -10.68
N GLU A 660 -32.47 27.83 -9.75
CA GLU A 660 -33.06 29.15 -9.56
C GLU A 660 -32.66 30.05 -10.75
N GLY A 661 -33.64 30.31 -11.63
CA GLY A 661 -33.58 31.39 -12.62
C GLY A 661 -33.25 31.01 -14.07
N THR A 662 -32.97 29.74 -14.41
CA THR A 662 -32.73 29.33 -15.81
C THR A 662 -33.89 28.50 -16.35
N PRO A 663 -34.56 28.92 -17.44
CA PRO A 663 -35.59 28.11 -18.09
C PRO A 663 -35.02 26.78 -18.57
N SER A 664 -35.74 25.72 -18.23
CA SER A 664 -35.51 24.36 -18.73
C SER A 664 -35.94 24.24 -20.18
N ASP A 665 -35.10 23.62 -21.01
CA ASP A 665 -35.22 23.69 -22.46
C ASP A 665 -35.41 22.32 -23.13
N LEU A 666 -35.36 21.20 -22.41
CA LEU A 666 -35.55 19.87 -22.98
C LEU A 666 -36.13 18.87 -21.98
N PHE A 667 -37.20 18.20 -22.37
CA PHE A 667 -37.96 17.26 -21.55
C PHE A 667 -38.04 15.92 -22.26
N LEU A 668 -37.91 14.83 -21.49
CA LEU A 668 -38.09 13.46 -21.94
C LEU A 668 -39.47 12.98 -21.49
N HIS A 669 -40.35 12.71 -22.45
CA HIS A 669 -41.73 12.29 -22.19
C HIS A 669 -41.93 10.79 -22.35
N GLU A 670 -41.39 10.22 -23.43
CA GLU A 670 -41.45 8.78 -23.69
C GLU A 670 -40.06 8.21 -23.96
N PHE A 671 -39.85 6.99 -23.49
CA PHE A 671 -38.61 6.25 -23.64
C PHE A 671 -38.86 4.74 -23.63
N THR A 672 -37.87 3.99 -24.09
CA THR A 672 -37.71 2.56 -23.83
C THR A 672 -36.47 2.37 -22.96
N LEU A 673 -36.62 1.66 -21.85
CA LEU A 673 -35.53 1.27 -20.97
C LEU A 673 -35.72 -0.21 -20.59
N PHE A 674 -34.68 -1.02 -20.77
CA PHE A 674 -34.69 -2.41 -20.32
C PHE A 674 -33.27 -2.95 -20.09
N HIS A 675 -33.14 -3.91 -19.18
CA HIS A 675 -31.98 -4.78 -19.00
C HIS A 675 -32.36 -6.24 -19.31
N ALA A 676 -31.95 -6.72 -20.48
CA ALA A 676 -32.12 -8.09 -20.92
C ALA A 676 -31.11 -9.04 -20.27
N LYS A 677 -31.45 -10.33 -20.28
CA LYS A 677 -30.51 -11.40 -19.94
C LYS A 677 -29.50 -11.59 -21.08
N GLU A 678 -28.26 -11.93 -20.72
CA GLU A 678 -27.24 -12.36 -21.66
C GLU A 678 -27.78 -13.42 -22.65
N PRO A 679 -27.74 -13.14 -23.97
CA PRO A 679 -28.25 -14.05 -24.99
C PRO A 679 -27.35 -15.28 -25.11
N LYS A 680 -27.96 -16.46 -25.23
CA LYS A 680 -27.25 -17.75 -25.33
C LYS A 680 -27.23 -18.31 -26.75
N THR A 681 -28.04 -17.74 -27.63
CA THR A 681 -28.23 -18.20 -29.00
C THR A 681 -28.09 -17.04 -29.99
N LEU A 682 -27.71 -17.37 -31.24
CA LEU A 682 -27.64 -16.37 -32.32
C LEU A 682 -28.99 -15.71 -32.59
N ILE A 683 -30.10 -16.41 -32.36
CA ILE A 683 -31.46 -15.87 -32.53
C ILE A 683 -31.74 -14.80 -31.48
N GLU A 684 -31.38 -15.05 -30.21
CA GLU A 684 -31.53 -14.05 -29.14
C GLU A 684 -30.62 -12.84 -29.37
N ILE A 685 -29.39 -13.04 -29.85
CA ILE A 685 -28.50 -11.94 -30.26
C ILE A 685 -29.17 -11.10 -31.35
N GLN A 686 -29.71 -11.75 -32.38
CA GLN A 686 -30.37 -11.07 -33.49
C GLN A 686 -31.63 -10.31 -33.02
N ASP A 687 -32.42 -10.85 -32.10
CA ASP A 687 -33.59 -10.16 -31.53
C ASP A 687 -33.19 -8.88 -30.79
N LEU A 688 -32.17 -8.94 -29.94
CA LEU A 688 -31.69 -7.78 -29.19
C LEU A 688 -31.02 -6.73 -30.10
N GLU A 689 -30.27 -7.15 -31.13
CA GLU A 689 -29.74 -6.23 -32.14
C GLU A 689 -30.86 -5.58 -32.98
N ASN A 690 -31.89 -6.33 -33.35
CA ASN A 690 -33.04 -5.79 -34.08
C ASN A 690 -33.78 -4.74 -33.25
N ARG A 691 -33.92 -4.93 -31.93
CA ARG A 691 -34.50 -3.94 -31.02
C ARG A 691 -33.66 -2.66 -30.95
N LEU A 692 -32.34 -2.79 -30.86
CA LEU A 692 -31.42 -1.67 -30.91
C LEU A 692 -31.55 -0.90 -32.24
N ILE A 693 -31.57 -1.62 -33.37
CA ILE A 693 -31.75 -1.05 -34.70
C ILE A 693 -33.12 -0.37 -34.85
N CYS A 694 -34.17 -0.95 -34.27
CA CYS A 694 -35.51 -0.37 -34.24
C CYS A 694 -35.49 0.99 -33.54
N SER A 695 -34.88 1.06 -32.35
CA SER A 695 -34.73 2.31 -31.60
C SER A 695 -33.88 3.34 -32.35
N LEU A 696 -32.85 2.91 -33.08
CA LEU A 696 -32.00 3.80 -33.90
C LEU A 696 -32.75 4.52 -35.04
N GLN A 697 -33.92 4.03 -35.46
CA GLN A 697 -34.77 4.72 -36.43
C GLN A 697 -35.28 6.07 -35.88
N LYS A 698 -35.50 6.15 -34.56
CA LYS A 698 -36.02 7.34 -33.87
C LYS A 698 -34.90 8.28 -33.40
N GLY A 699 -33.73 7.73 -33.09
CA GLY A 699 -32.56 8.51 -32.70
C GLY A 699 -31.47 7.66 -32.03
N PRO A 700 -30.37 8.28 -31.58
CA PRO A 700 -29.29 7.60 -30.87
C PRO A 700 -29.76 6.90 -29.58
N VAL A 701 -29.15 5.76 -29.26
CA VAL A 701 -29.53 4.89 -28.12
C VAL A 701 -28.36 4.78 -27.16
N ALA A 702 -28.59 5.07 -25.88
CA ALA A 702 -27.60 4.82 -24.84
C ALA A 702 -27.59 3.32 -24.52
N VAL A 703 -26.40 2.72 -24.44
CA VAL A 703 -26.22 1.29 -24.15
C VAL A 703 -25.15 1.07 -23.10
N GLY A 704 -25.30 0.00 -22.32
CA GLY A 704 -24.26 -0.51 -21.44
C GLY A 704 -23.34 -1.47 -22.18
N ILE A 705 -22.02 -1.30 -22.01
CA ILE A 705 -21.00 -2.23 -22.51
C ILE A 705 -20.06 -2.69 -21.40
N ALA A 706 -19.42 -3.83 -21.61
CA ALA A 706 -18.26 -4.27 -20.86
C ALA A 706 -16.99 -3.62 -21.44
N ALA A 707 -16.62 -2.45 -20.92
CA ALA A 707 -15.40 -1.77 -21.37
C ALA A 707 -14.17 -2.55 -20.94
N THR A 708 -13.25 -2.77 -21.89
CA THR A 708 -11.95 -3.39 -21.62
C THR A 708 -10.85 -2.32 -21.59
N ASN A 709 -9.70 -2.67 -20.99
CA ASN A 709 -8.57 -1.75 -20.90
C ASN A 709 -8.00 -1.40 -22.28
N GLU A 710 -8.06 -2.32 -23.23
CA GLU A 710 -7.60 -2.12 -24.60
C GLU A 710 -8.48 -1.12 -25.35
N MET A 711 -9.79 -1.11 -25.05
CA MET A 711 -10.72 -0.14 -25.64
C MET A 711 -10.29 1.28 -25.32
N THR A 712 -9.73 1.54 -24.13
CA THR A 712 -9.20 2.87 -23.76
C THR A 712 -8.15 3.38 -24.75
N PHE A 713 -7.46 2.49 -25.47
CA PHE A 713 -6.40 2.83 -26.44
C PHE A 713 -6.82 2.62 -27.89
N TYR A 714 -8.12 2.42 -28.15
CA TYR A 714 -8.66 2.30 -29.49
C TYR A 714 -8.32 3.53 -30.34
N LYS A 715 -7.88 3.30 -31.58
CA LYS A 715 -7.56 4.34 -32.56
C LYS A 715 -8.47 4.30 -33.78
N GLU A 716 -8.57 3.15 -34.45
CA GLU A 716 -9.37 2.99 -35.67
C GLU A 716 -9.68 1.52 -35.99
N GLY A 717 -10.66 1.28 -36.86
CA GLY A 717 -11.04 -0.04 -37.34
C GLY A 717 -12.23 -0.67 -36.60
N VAL A 718 -12.63 -1.89 -36.95
CA VAL A 718 -13.71 -2.58 -36.23
C VAL A 718 -13.12 -3.28 -35.02
N PHE A 719 -13.44 -2.79 -33.83
CA PHE A 719 -12.90 -3.30 -32.57
C PHE A 719 -13.60 -4.60 -32.17
N ASP A 720 -12.97 -5.71 -32.51
CA ASP A 720 -13.38 -7.06 -32.17
C ASP A 720 -12.33 -7.64 -31.22
N SER A 721 -12.65 -7.72 -29.94
CA SER A 721 -11.70 -8.16 -28.90
C SER A 721 -11.14 -9.55 -29.23
N VAL A 722 -9.82 -9.68 -29.23
CA VAL A 722 -9.11 -10.97 -29.37
C VAL A 722 -9.05 -11.76 -28.04
N PHE A 723 -9.66 -11.24 -26.98
CA PHE A 723 -9.58 -11.79 -25.63
C PHE A 723 -10.92 -12.37 -25.19
N ASP A 724 -10.91 -13.68 -24.90
CA ASP A 724 -12.08 -14.50 -24.49
C ASP A 724 -12.70 -14.12 -23.12
N TRP A 725 -12.23 -13.06 -22.48
CA TRP A 725 -12.65 -12.64 -21.13
C TRP A 725 -13.36 -11.28 -21.20
N VAL A 726 -14.64 -11.29 -21.52
CA VAL A 726 -15.47 -10.08 -21.41
C VAL A 726 -15.96 -9.96 -19.97
N GLU A 727 -15.68 -8.82 -19.33
CA GLU A 727 -16.17 -8.49 -17.99
C GLU A 727 -17.70 -8.29 -17.98
N SER A 728 -18.29 -8.13 -16.80
CA SER A 728 -19.67 -7.63 -16.69
C SER A 728 -19.77 -6.21 -17.23
N ILE A 729 -20.92 -5.84 -17.80
CA ILE A 729 -21.23 -4.47 -18.23
C ILE A 729 -20.89 -3.47 -17.11
N ASN A 730 -20.05 -2.49 -17.43
CA ASN A 730 -19.49 -1.52 -16.48
C ASN A 730 -19.41 -0.09 -17.04
N HIS A 731 -19.68 0.13 -18.33
CA HIS A 731 -19.52 1.42 -18.99
C HIS A 731 -20.75 1.77 -19.82
N ALA A 732 -21.04 3.06 -19.97
CA ALA A 732 -22.16 3.55 -20.76
C ALA A 732 -21.68 4.34 -21.97
N VAL A 733 -22.22 4.04 -23.14
CA VAL A 733 -21.89 4.66 -24.43
C VAL A 733 -23.16 4.90 -25.24
N VAL A 734 -23.07 5.58 -26.38
CA VAL A 734 -24.24 5.85 -27.24
C VAL A 734 -24.04 5.23 -28.60
N VAL A 735 -24.91 4.32 -29.01
CA VAL A 735 -24.98 3.86 -30.40
C VAL A 735 -25.65 4.96 -31.22
N VAL A 736 -24.93 5.48 -32.20
CA VAL A 736 -25.38 6.60 -33.06
C VAL A 736 -25.72 6.16 -34.48
N GLY A 737 -25.44 4.89 -34.80
CA GLY A 737 -25.65 4.39 -36.15
C GLY A 737 -25.15 2.97 -36.32
N TYR A 738 -25.33 2.45 -37.53
CA TYR A 738 -24.81 1.15 -37.94
C TYR A 738 -24.65 1.09 -39.46
N GLU A 739 -23.72 0.24 -39.87
CA GLU A 739 -23.54 -0.20 -41.25
C GLU A 739 -23.69 -1.72 -41.33
N LYS A 740 -23.34 -2.34 -42.46
CA LYS A 740 -23.57 -3.77 -42.71
C LYS A 740 -22.93 -4.69 -41.66
N ASP A 741 -21.71 -4.37 -41.22
CA ASP A 741 -20.84 -5.23 -40.41
C ASP A 741 -20.57 -4.68 -38.99
N HIS A 742 -20.86 -3.41 -38.73
CA HIS A 742 -20.54 -2.78 -37.44
C HIS A 742 -21.59 -1.74 -36.98
N PHE A 743 -21.66 -1.54 -35.67
CA PHE A 743 -22.31 -0.40 -35.02
C PHE A 743 -21.32 0.76 -34.88
N ILE A 744 -21.82 1.98 -35.01
CA ILE A 744 -21.07 3.22 -34.75
C ILE A 744 -21.44 3.68 -33.35
N VAL A 745 -20.46 3.72 -32.46
CA VAL A 745 -20.67 3.96 -31.04
C VAL A 745 -19.86 5.16 -30.60
N MET A 746 -20.53 6.13 -29.98
CA MET A 746 -19.95 7.34 -29.41
C MET A 746 -19.56 7.11 -27.95
N ASN A 747 -18.34 7.48 -27.61
CA ASN A 747 -17.82 7.41 -26.25
C ASN A 747 -17.75 8.81 -25.61
N SER A 748 -17.64 8.86 -24.28
CA SER A 748 -17.55 10.09 -23.48
C SER A 748 -16.10 10.46 -23.13
N TYR A 749 -15.14 10.06 -23.96
CA TYR A 749 -13.71 10.30 -23.74
C TYR A 749 -13.13 11.50 -24.51
N GLY A 750 -14.00 12.31 -25.13
CA GLY A 750 -13.59 13.46 -25.93
C GLY A 750 -13.23 13.10 -27.37
N SER A 751 -13.15 14.12 -28.23
CA SER A 751 -12.93 13.98 -29.67
C SER A 751 -11.51 13.54 -30.04
N SER A 752 -10.54 13.64 -29.12
CA SER A 752 -9.16 13.18 -29.34
C SER A 752 -8.98 11.66 -29.21
N TRP A 753 -10.01 10.95 -28.75
CA TRP A 753 -9.99 9.49 -28.57
C TRP A 753 -10.65 8.78 -29.76
N GLY A 754 -10.12 7.62 -30.17
CA GLY A 754 -10.71 6.80 -31.24
C GLY A 754 -10.85 7.53 -32.57
N GLU A 755 -11.94 7.25 -33.30
CA GLU A 755 -12.26 7.84 -34.60
C GLU A 755 -13.04 9.14 -34.42
N ASN A 756 -12.39 10.16 -33.84
CA ASN A 756 -13.00 11.45 -33.44
C ASN A 756 -14.07 11.32 -32.34
N GLY A 757 -13.84 10.47 -31.34
CA GLY A 757 -14.76 10.19 -30.24
C GLY A 757 -15.62 8.94 -30.42
N TYR A 758 -15.45 8.25 -31.54
CA TYR A 758 -16.26 7.09 -31.91
C TYR A 758 -15.43 5.82 -31.98
N ILE A 759 -16.10 4.68 -31.79
CA ILE A 759 -15.59 3.33 -31.95
C ILE A 759 -16.57 2.50 -32.78
N ARG A 760 -16.04 1.60 -33.61
CA ARG A 760 -16.84 0.67 -34.40
C ARG A 760 -16.83 -0.70 -33.75
N LEU A 761 -17.99 -1.25 -33.43
CA LEU A 761 -18.14 -2.56 -32.79
C LEU A 761 -18.85 -3.54 -33.73
N PRO A 762 -18.45 -4.82 -33.80
CA PRO A 762 -19.00 -5.76 -34.77
C PRO A 762 -20.48 -6.10 -34.51
N ARG A 763 -21.25 -6.26 -35.59
CA ARG A 763 -22.64 -6.73 -35.59
C ARG A 763 -22.73 -8.26 -35.60
N GLY A 764 -23.87 -8.78 -35.14
CA GLY A 764 -24.19 -10.21 -35.10
C GLY A 764 -23.48 -10.99 -33.99
N LYS A 765 -22.80 -10.30 -33.08
CA LYS A 765 -21.97 -10.92 -32.02
C LYS A 765 -22.35 -10.49 -30.60
N ASN A 766 -23.27 -9.53 -30.43
CA ASN A 766 -23.51 -8.86 -29.13
C ASN A 766 -22.18 -8.41 -28.50
N ALA A 767 -21.33 -7.73 -29.29
CA ALA A 767 -19.98 -7.39 -28.86
C ALA A 767 -20.01 -6.58 -27.55
N PHE A 768 -19.22 -7.01 -26.56
CA PHE A 768 -19.13 -6.39 -25.25
C PHE A 768 -20.47 -6.25 -24.51
N HIS A 769 -21.40 -7.17 -24.75
CA HIS A 769 -22.74 -7.18 -24.14
C HIS A 769 -23.61 -5.95 -24.49
N MET A 770 -23.29 -5.23 -25.58
CA MET A 770 -23.90 -3.92 -25.88
C MET A 770 -25.42 -3.92 -26.06
N THR A 771 -26.01 -5.07 -26.33
CA THR A 771 -27.45 -5.18 -26.60
C THR A 771 -28.29 -5.46 -25.36
N GLU A 772 -27.65 -5.68 -24.21
CA GLU A 772 -28.31 -6.16 -22.99
C GLU A 772 -28.87 -5.06 -22.09
N TYR A 773 -28.34 -3.85 -22.12
CA TYR A 773 -28.87 -2.73 -21.32
C TYR A 773 -29.02 -1.50 -22.20
N GLN A 774 -30.26 -1.12 -22.52
CA GLN A 774 -30.56 -0.09 -23.51
C GLN A 774 -31.48 0.98 -22.92
N PHE A 775 -31.16 2.24 -23.21
CA PHE A 775 -31.98 3.42 -22.95
C PHE A 775 -32.16 4.21 -24.24
N ALA A 776 -33.38 4.20 -24.77
CA ALA A 776 -33.76 4.83 -26.04
C ALA A 776 -34.85 5.90 -25.80
N PRO A 777 -34.56 7.18 -25.96
CA PRO A 777 -35.57 8.23 -25.99
C PRO A 777 -36.51 8.06 -27.19
N LYS A 778 -37.81 8.30 -26.98
CA LYS A 778 -38.83 8.27 -28.06
C LYS A 778 -39.38 9.65 -28.35
N VAL A 779 -39.81 10.36 -27.31
CA VAL A 779 -40.46 11.67 -27.42
C VAL A 779 -39.70 12.66 -26.55
N VAL A 780 -39.07 13.63 -27.20
CA VAL A 780 -38.22 14.64 -26.55
C VAL A 780 -38.60 16.01 -27.07
N HIS A 781 -39.01 16.94 -26.20
CA HIS A 781 -39.46 18.28 -26.60
C HIS A 781 -38.90 19.38 -25.71
N LYS A 782 -38.90 20.61 -26.22
CA LYS A 782 -38.56 21.79 -25.41
C LYS A 782 -39.65 22.22 -24.43
N TYR A 783 -40.77 21.52 -24.41
CA TYR A 783 -41.96 21.94 -23.67
C TYR A 783 -42.32 20.92 -22.59
N PRO A 784 -42.60 21.38 -21.35
CA PRO A 784 -42.94 20.50 -20.23
C PRO A 784 -44.34 19.87 -20.34
N HIS A 785 -45.22 20.41 -21.18
CA HIS A 785 -46.64 20.07 -21.18
C HIS A 785 -47.02 19.14 -22.34
N TYR A 786 -46.70 17.85 -22.21
CA TYR A 786 -47.05 16.80 -23.17
C TYR A 786 -48.20 15.93 -22.64
N HIS A 787 -49.18 15.64 -23.48
CA HIS A 787 -50.27 14.72 -23.16
C HIS A 787 -50.75 13.99 -24.42
N GLN A 788 -50.71 12.65 -24.39
CA GLN A 788 -51.24 11.75 -25.44
C GLN A 788 -50.78 12.10 -26.88
N GLY A 789 -49.49 12.33 -27.11
CA GLY A 789 -48.96 12.65 -28.45
C GLY A 789 -49.11 14.12 -28.86
N ILE A 790 -49.63 14.97 -27.98
CA ILE A 790 -49.81 16.41 -28.23
C ILE A 790 -48.99 17.20 -27.23
N VAL A 791 -48.20 18.14 -27.74
CA VAL A 791 -47.49 19.13 -26.93
C VAL A 791 -48.30 20.40 -26.87
N TYR A 792 -48.57 20.85 -25.65
CA TYR A 792 -49.31 22.07 -25.38
C TYR A 792 -48.34 23.20 -25.04
N ARG A 793 -48.56 24.35 -25.68
CA ARG A 793 -47.74 25.54 -25.42
C ARG A 793 -48.63 26.74 -25.19
N LEU A 794 -48.53 27.30 -23.98
CA LEU A 794 -49.15 28.57 -23.63
C LEU A 794 -48.27 29.73 -24.08
N TYR A 795 -48.81 30.61 -24.92
CA TYR A 795 -48.17 31.85 -25.35
C TYR A 795 -48.66 33.00 -24.47
N LYS A 796 -47.71 33.70 -23.86
CA LYS A 796 -48.01 34.85 -22.99
C LYS A 796 -48.33 36.13 -23.77
N GLU A 797 -48.03 36.17 -25.06
CA GLU A 797 -48.41 37.29 -25.93
C GLU A 797 -49.92 37.28 -26.21
N ALA A 798 -50.53 38.46 -26.21
CA ALA A 798 -51.94 38.62 -26.49
C ALA A 798 -52.16 38.81 -28.00
N LYS A 799 -53.00 37.97 -28.61
CA LYS A 799 -53.40 38.06 -30.02
C LYS A 799 -54.91 37.87 -30.16
N ASN A 800 -55.48 38.35 -31.28
CA ASN A 800 -56.83 37.92 -31.68
C ASN A 800 -56.82 36.46 -32.12
N TRP A 801 -57.99 35.83 -32.11
CA TRP A 801 -58.12 34.38 -32.36
C TRP A 801 -57.47 33.95 -33.69
N GLN A 802 -57.66 34.73 -34.76
CA GLN A 802 -57.11 34.39 -36.08
C GLN A 802 -55.57 34.50 -36.12
N SER A 803 -55.01 35.51 -35.46
CA SER A 803 -53.56 35.71 -35.39
C SER A 803 -52.89 34.70 -34.45
N ALA A 804 -53.59 34.29 -33.39
CA ALA A 804 -53.19 33.21 -32.51
C ALA A 804 -53.14 31.86 -33.26
N GLU A 805 -54.18 31.54 -34.03
CA GLU A 805 -54.21 30.34 -34.87
C GLU A 805 -53.11 30.33 -35.93
N ASN A 806 -52.88 31.45 -36.61
CA ASN A 806 -51.78 31.57 -37.57
C ASN A 806 -50.42 31.34 -36.90
N ARG A 807 -50.25 31.82 -35.66
CA ARG A 807 -49.04 31.58 -34.89
C ARG A 807 -48.87 30.11 -34.50
N CYS A 808 -49.94 29.43 -34.09
CA CYS A 808 -49.88 27.99 -33.82
C CYS A 808 -49.50 27.19 -35.09
N LYS A 809 -50.00 27.61 -36.26
CA LYS A 809 -49.63 27.01 -37.56
C LYS A 809 -48.17 27.22 -37.94
N GLU A 810 -47.59 28.39 -37.64
CA GLU A 810 -46.15 28.63 -37.80
C GLU A 810 -45.32 27.62 -36.99
N ASP A 811 -45.80 27.26 -35.81
CA ASP A 811 -45.16 26.28 -34.92
C ASP A 811 -45.58 24.82 -35.22
N GLY A 812 -46.27 24.57 -36.34
CA GLY A 812 -46.63 23.24 -36.84
C GLY A 812 -47.84 22.59 -36.15
N GLY A 813 -48.67 23.39 -35.47
CA GLY A 813 -49.87 22.93 -34.77
C GLY A 813 -51.08 23.82 -35.00
N HIS A 814 -52.05 23.71 -34.11
CA HIS A 814 -53.29 24.50 -34.10
C HIS A 814 -53.56 25.02 -32.69
N LEU A 815 -54.48 25.97 -32.52
CA LEU A 815 -55.04 26.24 -31.20
C LEU A 815 -55.62 24.95 -30.60
N ALA A 816 -55.48 24.80 -29.28
CA ALA A 816 -55.77 23.53 -28.63
C ALA A 816 -57.23 23.08 -28.81
N SER A 817 -57.41 21.84 -29.24
CA SER A 817 -58.68 21.13 -29.31
C SER A 817 -58.89 20.25 -28.07
N ILE A 818 -60.16 20.03 -27.69
CA ILE A 818 -60.54 19.27 -26.48
C ILE A 818 -61.53 18.18 -26.89
N HIS A 819 -61.15 16.91 -26.65
CA HIS A 819 -61.90 15.74 -27.09
C HIS A 819 -62.36 14.83 -25.96
N ASN A 820 -61.84 15.03 -24.74
CA ASN A 820 -62.26 14.27 -23.56
C ASN A 820 -62.01 15.09 -22.28
N GLN A 821 -62.59 14.62 -21.17
CA GLN A 821 -62.49 15.29 -19.88
C GLN A 821 -61.05 15.34 -19.33
N GLU A 822 -60.24 14.32 -19.59
CA GLU A 822 -58.83 14.28 -19.15
C GLU A 822 -57.99 15.36 -19.83
N GLN A 823 -58.19 15.54 -21.13
CA GLN A 823 -57.53 16.57 -21.95
C GLN A 823 -58.00 17.97 -21.55
N GLU A 824 -59.28 18.13 -21.22
CA GLU A 824 -59.84 19.38 -20.69
C GLU A 824 -59.18 19.75 -19.35
N GLU A 825 -59.13 18.82 -18.40
CA GLU A 825 -58.49 19.00 -17.10
C GLU A 825 -57.00 19.28 -17.23
N PHE A 826 -56.32 18.58 -18.15
CA PHE A 826 -54.92 18.81 -18.46
C PHE A 826 -54.69 20.22 -19.01
N ILE A 827 -55.39 20.62 -20.08
CA ILE A 827 -55.26 21.96 -20.68
C ILE A 827 -55.59 23.04 -19.67
N HIS A 828 -56.66 22.87 -18.88
CA HIS A 828 -57.02 23.79 -17.81
C HIS A 828 -55.89 23.91 -16.77
N SER A 829 -55.25 22.80 -16.38
CA SER A 829 -54.11 22.84 -15.45
C SER A 829 -52.93 23.71 -15.96
N LEU A 830 -52.78 23.81 -17.29
CA LEU A 830 -51.75 24.63 -17.93
C LEU A 830 -52.11 26.12 -17.96
N THR A 831 -53.40 26.45 -17.92
CA THR A 831 -53.89 27.83 -18.01
C THR A 831 -54.09 28.49 -16.65
N ILE A 832 -54.14 27.74 -15.53
CA ILE A 832 -54.35 28.27 -14.15
C ILE A 832 -53.38 29.41 -13.76
N GLY A 833 -52.19 29.50 -14.37
CA GLY A 833 -51.21 30.57 -14.12
C GLY A 833 -51.27 31.77 -15.09
N ALA A 834 -52.23 31.81 -16.01
CA ALA A 834 -52.41 32.92 -16.95
C ALA A 834 -53.22 34.06 -16.31
N ASN A 835 -52.79 35.31 -16.55
CA ASN A 835 -53.38 36.51 -15.95
C ASN A 835 -54.78 36.87 -16.51
N ALA A 836 -55.29 36.13 -17.50
CA ALA A 836 -56.55 36.36 -18.21
C ALA A 836 -57.03 35.07 -18.91
N SER A 837 -58.22 35.10 -19.51
CA SER A 837 -58.74 34.02 -20.35
C SER A 837 -57.79 33.66 -21.50
N VAL A 838 -57.75 32.38 -21.86
CA VAL A 838 -56.81 31.83 -22.86
C VAL A 838 -57.56 31.29 -24.07
N TRP A 839 -57.19 31.67 -25.29
CA TRP A 839 -57.79 31.15 -26.53
C TRP A 839 -57.54 29.65 -26.71
N ILE A 840 -58.60 28.96 -27.14
CA ILE A 840 -58.60 27.57 -27.62
C ILE A 840 -59.16 27.50 -29.04
N GLY A 841 -59.03 26.34 -29.70
CA GLY A 841 -59.28 26.18 -31.13
C GLY A 841 -60.75 26.15 -31.55
N LEU A 842 -61.70 26.32 -30.63
CA LEU A 842 -63.13 26.24 -30.95
C LEU A 842 -63.64 27.58 -31.50
N LYS A 843 -64.22 27.56 -32.70
CA LYS A 843 -64.87 28.70 -33.34
C LYS A 843 -66.11 28.26 -34.11
N ALA A 844 -67.27 28.86 -33.81
CA ALA A 844 -68.54 28.56 -34.48
C ALA A 844 -68.85 27.04 -34.58
N ASN A 845 -68.70 26.34 -33.45
CA ASN A 845 -68.88 24.88 -33.32
C ASN A 845 -67.98 24.02 -34.26
N SER A 846 -66.79 24.51 -34.63
CA SER A 846 -65.77 23.74 -35.33
C SER A 846 -64.40 23.96 -34.67
N TRP A 847 -63.62 22.88 -34.54
CA TRP A 847 -62.22 22.98 -34.14
C TRP A 847 -61.34 23.48 -35.29
N SER A 848 -60.32 24.27 -34.95
CA SER A 848 -59.36 24.85 -35.90
C SER A 848 -58.44 23.82 -36.55
N ASP A 849 -58.24 22.66 -35.91
CA ASP A 849 -57.47 21.52 -36.40
C ASP A 849 -58.30 20.56 -37.30
N GLY A 850 -59.59 20.83 -37.49
CA GLY A 850 -60.49 20.04 -38.33
C GLY A 850 -60.98 18.74 -37.69
N SER A 851 -60.74 18.52 -36.40
CA SER A 851 -61.21 17.36 -35.65
C SER A 851 -62.73 17.38 -35.41
N GLU A 852 -63.33 16.19 -35.22
CA GLU A 852 -64.76 16.05 -34.95
C GLU A 852 -65.14 16.57 -33.55
N MET A 853 -66.29 17.25 -33.47
CA MET A 853 -66.87 17.75 -32.22
C MET A 853 -67.51 16.59 -31.42
N ASN A 854 -66.66 15.81 -30.74
CA ASN A 854 -67.08 14.62 -29.99
C ASN A 854 -67.28 14.86 -28.48
N PHE A 855 -67.01 16.08 -28.02
CA PHE A 855 -67.12 16.51 -26.63
C PHE A 855 -68.04 17.75 -26.57
N GLY A 856 -69.03 17.74 -25.67
CA GLY A 856 -70.24 18.58 -25.68
C GLY A 856 -70.05 20.07 -25.40
N LEU A 857 -69.13 20.71 -26.09
CA LEU A 857 -68.82 22.13 -26.01
C LEU A 857 -69.55 22.86 -27.13
N VAL A 858 -70.28 23.93 -26.82
CA VAL A 858 -71.01 24.73 -27.82
C VAL A 858 -70.53 26.16 -27.70
N SER A 859 -70.11 26.75 -28.82
CA SER A 859 -69.78 28.15 -28.93
C SER A 859 -70.26 28.72 -30.25
N SER A 860 -71.11 29.74 -30.17
CA SER A 860 -71.61 30.54 -31.28
C SER A 860 -70.58 31.54 -31.83
N ALA A 861 -69.48 31.77 -31.09
CA ALA A 861 -68.39 32.69 -31.41
C ALA A 861 -67.01 31.99 -31.27
N CYS A 862 -65.98 32.70 -30.80
CA CYS A 862 -64.67 32.11 -30.46
C CYS A 862 -64.66 31.71 -28.98
N ALA A 863 -64.10 30.55 -28.66
CA ALA A 863 -64.06 30.05 -27.28
C ALA A 863 -62.71 30.30 -26.61
N SER A 864 -62.76 30.59 -25.31
CA SER A 864 -61.60 30.76 -24.43
C SER A 864 -61.80 29.98 -23.13
N ILE A 865 -60.73 29.63 -22.43
CA ILE A 865 -60.78 29.07 -21.07
C ILE A 865 -60.72 30.24 -20.09
N ASN A 866 -61.71 30.34 -19.20
CA ASN A 866 -61.75 31.35 -18.14
C ASN A 866 -61.10 30.81 -16.86
N ASN A 867 -60.13 31.55 -16.33
CA ASN A 867 -59.37 31.15 -15.15
C ASN A 867 -60.00 31.57 -13.80
N ALA A 868 -61.06 32.39 -13.81
CA ALA A 868 -61.57 33.04 -12.59
C ALA A 868 -62.64 32.25 -11.82
N ASP A 869 -63.55 31.52 -12.49
CA ASP A 869 -64.84 31.16 -11.86
C ASP A 869 -65.30 29.69 -12.03
N GLY A 870 -64.43 28.76 -12.47
CA GLY A 870 -64.80 27.33 -12.54
C GLY A 870 -65.80 26.96 -13.66
N GLU A 871 -66.23 27.92 -14.49
CA GLU A 871 -66.74 27.64 -15.83
C GLU A 871 -65.55 27.40 -16.78
N LYS A 872 -65.38 26.15 -17.23
CA LYS A 872 -64.18 25.69 -17.92
C LYS A 872 -63.97 26.33 -19.30
N ILE A 873 -65.03 26.77 -19.99
CA ILE A 873 -64.96 27.38 -21.34
C ILE A 873 -66.02 28.47 -21.48
N THR A 874 -65.62 29.64 -21.96
CA THR A 874 -66.48 30.81 -22.17
C THR A 874 -66.42 31.30 -23.62
N GLU A 875 -67.53 31.88 -24.09
CA GLU A 875 -67.55 32.61 -25.36
C GLU A 875 -66.87 33.97 -25.21
N SER A 876 -66.05 34.33 -26.19
CA SER A 876 -65.35 35.62 -26.23
C SER A 876 -65.38 36.21 -27.64
N ASN A 877 -65.21 37.53 -27.74
CA ASN A 877 -65.20 38.21 -29.03
C ASN A 877 -63.88 37.86 -29.75
N CYS A 878 -63.98 37.30 -30.96
CA CYS A 878 -62.83 36.83 -31.73
C CYS A 878 -61.73 37.89 -31.97
N ASN A 879 -62.07 39.18 -31.84
CA ASN A 879 -61.13 40.30 -31.98
C ASN A 879 -60.35 40.64 -30.69
N ASP A 880 -60.75 40.07 -29.55
CA ASP A 880 -60.11 40.32 -28.26
C ASP A 880 -58.68 39.80 -28.27
N GLN A 881 -57.79 40.55 -27.62
CA GLN A 881 -56.39 40.18 -27.51
C GLN A 881 -56.21 39.35 -26.25
N MET A 882 -56.00 38.04 -26.41
CA MET A 882 -55.81 37.12 -25.29
C MET A 882 -54.57 36.26 -25.49
N GLN A 883 -54.07 35.73 -24.38
CA GLN A 883 -53.09 34.64 -24.40
C GLN A 883 -53.72 33.43 -25.07
N PHE A 884 -52.92 32.52 -25.61
CA PHE A 884 -53.45 31.39 -26.36
C PHE A 884 -52.62 30.14 -26.13
N ILE A 885 -53.28 28.98 -26.20
CA ILE A 885 -52.63 27.69 -26.07
C ILE A 885 -52.67 26.93 -27.39
N CYS A 886 -51.50 26.56 -27.90
CA CYS A 886 -51.38 25.75 -29.10
C CYS A 886 -51.24 24.27 -28.72
N ALA A 887 -51.92 23.40 -29.47
CA ALA A 887 -51.71 21.96 -29.53
C ALA A 887 -50.85 21.63 -30.76
N ILE A 888 -49.66 21.08 -30.52
CA ILE A 888 -48.71 20.69 -31.56
C ILE A 888 -48.64 19.16 -31.54
N LYS A 889 -49.11 18.53 -32.62
CA LYS A 889 -49.11 17.07 -32.74
C LYS A 889 -47.69 16.59 -33.04
N VAL A 890 -47.21 15.62 -32.26
CA VAL A 890 -45.86 15.04 -32.36
C VAL A 890 -45.86 13.76 -33.17
#